data_AF-A0A1G2X663-F1
#
_entry.id   AF-A0A1G2X663-F1
#
_cell.length_a   1.000
_cell.length_b   1.000
_cell.length_c   1.000
_cell.angle_alpha   90.00
_cell.angle_beta   90.00
_cell.angle_gamma   90.00
#
_symmetry.space_group_name_H-M   'P 1'
#
loop_
_entity.id
_entity.type
_entity.pdbx_description
1 polymer ?
#
loop_
_entity_poly.entity_id
_entity_poly.type
_entity_poly.pdbx_seq_one_letter_code
_entity_poly.pdbx_strand_id
1 'polypeptide(L)'
;MQKSIYPYLTDPRTYSDFDRRCVKVPSWQTFDDKTQFMTLRLFAEKDRQLLNFKGDLDLYTKQFPLGNVIWPFFRTLYADNFKDFVEEIKKRKLYLFDVWGHVPGTETDPGMRGGSHFIPPSGCVEYLEEALGEFFLGIDNGEQDGRYIGLYAAQCCAASDRQKAYLNFHRFFEVMGNDLGNKLSALISLTFGHYFLKEGNTMLLGAETAQGLISSQIFYSFIRGAGKQYGVLWFGNASVWSRWGYKNYSVEKDQKYEDPSSGDSYSMGPWCGTSLSLLRRLLYSHYLYNCAIIGFEQSWMLGENTEKRILCEPVPLEYAPETRVLSPIGKIQAGAVKFVDKYGVPGVMYAPLGLLFDFYSGWTVPRHLYVEKLYQVWGNVPYSHGDYLSHNVFSLVYPGYEDSSYYRDERGYMSPTPFGDIAEVIFSDAHLQSLSKYSTIIISTDISASQELKDKLQRFIESGKRVVISAGNLLKFKDGLCGVMVNEQILQVQKSQAVTVHEQTVQEDYNFNIRSLSTDNCDVIADCAGIPLVVEKHYGKGIMTVVLSDYGLAQDAVENSGDGSFNGRTLEQPLVNPYPLLKHVKMVFESILEELKLFDVSNTELCFIVCRRDKLNYRIGIFNNSLNPQSFKINSFIGQIEKLKELEINDNEHHEPGYLPAGFSVEAICSDTNSVISGMNVRLFDITLRDEQLHLLPSPTPLEASGKLYLSVQNDRTLKEQILLRETFFEHFCGIKVDWKYFADKAVEFTKEEALWLKRQKVDIIVDFSSNMNFYPDLTLVDNIKTRYEHTLTKISHVFDLMAHCNASNALFSLHRKPQNRMTDELISQRLAENVRQLCDMAMDKGINIHLQCHPYKYYGYLQQMSDFINHLNIENLYLAVNTSHTIMMEKETPAIIPSNAKLNLLLISSPIRDIHCQMYDVHLPVSSGSFSEEIKKLIASVGTDAKVVLDGCYKNQDEEYADIKWVNTQTLNSGF
;
A
#
# COMPACT_ATOMS: atom_id res chain seq x y z
N MET A 1 10.48 -28.28 -5.07
CA MET A 1 9.19 -27.84 -5.65
C MET A 1 9.35 -27.56 -7.15
N GLN A 2 8.27 -27.65 -7.94
CA GLN A 2 8.29 -27.21 -9.34
C GLN A 2 8.44 -25.67 -9.42
N LYS A 3 9.39 -25.16 -10.21
CA LYS A 3 9.61 -23.71 -10.37
C LYS A 3 8.37 -23.07 -10.99
N SER A 4 7.83 -22.05 -10.32
CA SER A 4 6.60 -21.36 -10.72
C SER A 4 6.85 -19.88 -10.97
N ILE A 5 6.16 -19.29 -11.95
CA ILE A 5 6.26 -17.86 -12.28
C ILE A 5 4.88 -17.25 -12.47
N TYR A 6 4.70 -16.01 -12.00
CA TYR A 6 3.57 -15.16 -12.37
C TYR A 6 3.91 -14.35 -13.63
N PRO A 7 3.36 -14.70 -14.82
CA PRO A 7 3.85 -14.19 -16.10
C PRO A 7 3.06 -12.97 -16.62
N TYR A 8 2.38 -12.22 -15.74
CA TYR A 8 1.53 -11.09 -16.13
C TYR A 8 2.04 -9.78 -15.53
N LEU A 9 2.03 -8.72 -16.34
CA LEU A 9 2.20 -7.36 -15.82
C LEU A 9 1.01 -7.01 -14.93
N THR A 10 1.22 -6.09 -13.99
CA THR A 10 0.13 -5.52 -13.18
C THR A 10 -0.86 -4.81 -14.10
N ASP A 11 -2.12 -5.22 -14.08
CA ASP A 11 -3.23 -4.51 -14.71
C ASP A 11 -4.15 -3.97 -13.61
N PRO A 12 -4.14 -2.65 -13.34
CA PRO A 12 -5.01 -2.03 -12.35
C PRO A 12 -6.50 -2.37 -12.49
N ARG A 13 -6.97 -2.63 -13.72
CA ARG A 13 -8.40 -2.86 -14.01
C ARG A 13 -8.93 -4.18 -13.46
N THR A 14 -8.06 -5.11 -13.05
CA THR A 14 -8.47 -6.41 -12.51
C THR A 14 -8.69 -6.40 -10.99
N TYR A 15 -8.54 -5.25 -10.34
CA TYR A 15 -8.67 -5.10 -8.89
C TYR A 15 -10.05 -4.56 -8.53
N SER A 16 -10.67 -5.09 -7.47
CA SER A 16 -11.98 -4.66 -6.96
C SER A 16 -12.02 -3.15 -6.67
N ASP A 17 -10.92 -2.62 -6.14
CA ASP A 17 -10.81 -1.22 -5.78
C ASP A 17 -10.68 -0.27 -6.98
N PHE A 18 -10.44 -0.77 -8.20
CA PHE A 18 -10.29 0.08 -9.39
C PHE A 18 -11.52 0.98 -9.62
N ASP A 19 -12.71 0.45 -9.35
CA ASP A 19 -13.95 1.22 -9.45
C ASP A 19 -14.32 1.99 -8.19
N ARG A 20 -13.86 1.54 -7.02
CA ARG A 20 -14.08 2.22 -5.75
C ARG A 20 -13.23 3.49 -5.61
N ARG A 21 -11.97 3.48 -6.05
CA ARG A 21 -11.05 4.62 -5.93
C ARG A 21 -11.69 5.93 -6.41
N CYS A 22 -11.34 7.03 -5.74
CA CYS A 22 -11.79 8.37 -6.14
C CYS A 22 -11.08 8.83 -7.42
N VAL A 23 -9.87 8.32 -7.67
CA VAL A 23 -9.10 8.57 -8.90
C VAL A 23 -9.00 7.31 -9.75
N LYS A 24 -9.04 7.49 -11.08
CA LYS A 24 -8.83 6.40 -12.04
C LYS A 24 -7.35 6.28 -12.37
N VAL A 25 -6.71 5.26 -11.80
CA VAL A 25 -5.28 4.99 -12.01
C VAL A 25 -5.00 4.53 -13.45
N PRO A 26 -3.86 4.91 -14.05
CA PRO A 26 -3.52 4.57 -15.42
C PRO A 26 -3.16 3.08 -15.57
N SER A 27 -3.34 2.53 -16.77
CA SER A 27 -2.90 1.18 -17.12
C SER A 27 -1.73 1.22 -18.12
N TRP A 28 -1.13 0.07 -18.45
CA TRP A 28 -0.10 0.02 -19.50
C TRP A 28 -0.61 0.55 -20.85
N GLN A 29 -1.91 0.37 -21.13
CA GLN A 29 -2.56 0.90 -22.32
C GLN A 29 -2.57 2.44 -22.34
N THR A 30 -2.72 3.09 -21.16
CA THR A 30 -2.62 4.55 -21.03
C THR A 30 -1.24 5.05 -21.46
N PHE A 31 -0.21 4.20 -21.36
CA PHE A 31 1.18 4.49 -21.72
C PHE A 31 1.62 3.86 -23.06
N ASP A 32 0.68 3.58 -23.97
CA ASP A 32 0.95 2.94 -25.28
C ASP A 32 1.65 1.57 -25.16
N ASP A 33 1.39 0.83 -24.08
CA ASP A 33 2.00 -0.46 -23.76
C ASP A 33 3.55 -0.45 -23.79
N LYS A 34 4.14 0.70 -23.42
CA LYS A 34 5.59 0.90 -23.34
C LYS A 34 6.00 1.72 -22.12
N THR A 35 7.27 1.59 -21.73
CA THR A 35 7.88 2.50 -20.75
C THR A 35 8.02 3.89 -21.36
N GLN A 36 7.49 4.89 -20.66
CA GLN A 36 7.58 6.30 -21.00
C GLN A 36 8.73 6.99 -20.24
N PHE A 37 9.11 8.18 -20.67
CA PHE A 37 10.22 8.93 -20.06
C PHE A 37 9.77 10.28 -19.52
N MET A 38 10.12 10.57 -18.27
CA MET A 38 9.91 11.87 -17.63
C MET A 38 10.99 12.86 -18.00
N THR A 39 10.61 14.12 -18.20
CA THR A 39 11.51 15.19 -18.58
C THR A 39 10.92 16.56 -18.31
N LEU A 40 11.75 17.61 -18.48
CA LEU A 40 11.38 19.02 -18.44
C LEU A 40 10.68 19.42 -17.13
N ARG A 41 11.50 19.79 -16.14
CA ARG A 41 11.02 20.14 -14.80
C ARG A 41 10.66 21.61 -14.62
N LEU A 42 11.40 22.49 -15.27
CA LEU A 42 11.30 23.94 -15.09
C LEU A 42 11.00 24.61 -16.42
N PHE A 43 10.19 25.65 -16.34
CA PHE A 43 9.90 26.56 -17.44
C PHE A 43 10.47 27.93 -17.10
N ALA A 44 10.86 28.69 -18.13
CA ALA A 44 11.22 30.08 -17.95
C ALA A 44 9.97 30.86 -17.54
N GLU A 45 10.08 31.72 -16.52
CA GLU A 45 8.95 32.47 -15.99
C GLU A 45 9.35 33.92 -15.72
N LYS A 46 8.47 34.87 -16.06
CA LYS A 46 8.61 36.27 -15.67
C LYS A 46 7.24 36.88 -15.43
N ASP A 47 7.09 37.63 -14.34
CA ASP A 47 5.83 38.33 -13.99
C ASP A 47 4.61 37.39 -14.06
N ARG A 48 4.74 36.16 -13.53
CA ARG A 48 3.72 35.08 -13.58
C ARG A 48 3.31 34.61 -14.98
N GLN A 49 4.16 34.84 -15.98
CA GLN A 49 3.98 34.34 -17.34
C GLN A 49 5.03 33.28 -17.67
N LEU A 50 4.58 32.12 -18.13
CA LEU A 50 5.47 31.11 -18.71
C LEU A 50 5.99 31.63 -20.06
N LEU A 51 7.30 31.66 -20.22
CA LEU A 51 8.00 32.12 -21.40
C LEU A 51 8.44 30.93 -22.26
N ASN A 52 8.30 31.04 -23.58
CA ASN A 52 8.78 30.07 -24.58
C ASN A 52 8.41 28.58 -24.34
N PHE A 53 7.42 28.28 -23.49
CA PHE A 53 7.09 26.89 -23.13
C PHE A 53 6.77 26.02 -24.36
N LYS A 54 6.23 26.58 -25.44
CA LYS A 54 6.00 25.85 -26.70
C LYS A 54 7.31 25.36 -27.35
N GLY A 55 8.33 26.23 -27.37
CA GLY A 55 9.64 25.93 -27.90
C GLY A 55 10.42 24.97 -26.99
N ASP A 56 10.26 25.08 -25.67
CA ASP A 56 10.85 24.14 -24.71
C ASP A 56 10.21 22.74 -24.84
N LEU A 57 8.88 22.67 -24.96
CA LEU A 57 8.19 21.39 -25.23
C LEU A 57 8.71 20.76 -26.52
N ASP A 58 8.85 21.51 -27.62
CA ASP A 58 9.35 20.99 -28.88
C ASP A 58 10.84 20.58 -28.80
N LEU A 59 11.64 21.32 -28.04
CA LEU A 59 13.05 21.00 -27.79
C LEU A 59 13.21 19.61 -27.14
N TYR A 60 12.49 19.39 -26.03
CA TYR A 60 12.62 18.17 -25.25
C TYR A 60 11.92 16.97 -25.91
N THR A 61 10.77 17.18 -26.57
CA THR A 61 9.96 16.07 -27.10
C THR A 61 10.24 15.73 -28.56
N LYS A 62 10.68 16.69 -29.38
CA LYS A 62 10.88 16.50 -30.83
C LYS A 62 12.34 16.61 -31.27
N GLN A 63 13.06 17.62 -30.80
CA GLN A 63 14.45 17.84 -31.23
C GLN A 63 15.40 16.82 -30.58
N PHE A 64 15.30 16.61 -29.26
CA PHE A 64 16.17 15.71 -28.50
C PHE A 64 15.54 14.39 -28.02
N PRO A 65 14.35 14.05 -28.53
CA PRO A 65 13.35 13.16 -27.89
C PRO A 65 13.75 12.57 -26.53
N LEU A 66 13.64 13.38 -25.48
CA LEU A 66 13.99 13.00 -24.10
C LEU A 66 12.84 12.29 -23.37
N GLY A 67 11.59 12.52 -23.75
CA GLY A 67 10.43 11.90 -23.13
C GLY A 67 9.13 12.65 -23.40
N ASN A 68 8.00 12.03 -23.09
CA ASN A 68 6.66 12.57 -23.30
C ASN A 68 5.91 12.89 -21.99
N VAL A 69 6.53 12.62 -20.85
CA VAL A 69 5.98 12.87 -19.53
C VAL A 69 6.62 14.15 -18.99
N ILE A 70 5.84 15.23 -18.89
CA ILE A 70 6.32 16.55 -18.47
C ILE A 70 6.13 16.67 -16.96
N TRP A 71 7.20 17.03 -16.25
CA TRP A 71 7.27 17.00 -14.79
C TRP A 71 7.43 18.41 -14.16
N PRO A 72 6.45 19.32 -14.29
CA PRO A 72 6.66 20.73 -13.95
C PRO A 72 6.78 21.02 -12.45
N PHE A 73 7.43 22.14 -12.13
CA PHE A 73 7.40 22.76 -10.80
C PHE A 73 6.07 23.45 -10.48
N PHE A 74 5.67 23.46 -9.20
CA PHE A 74 4.35 23.95 -8.74
C PHE A 74 3.98 25.37 -9.19
N ARG A 75 4.95 26.26 -9.38
CA ARG A 75 4.69 27.64 -9.85
C ARG A 75 3.99 27.68 -11.22
N THR A 76 4.17 26.65 -12.02
CA THR A 76 3.47 26.48 -13.31
C THR A 76 1.95 26.56 -13.14
N LEU A 77 1.41 26.07 -12.01
CA LEU A 77 -0.03 26.13 -11.70
C LEU A 77 -0.55 27.55 -11.45
N TYR A 78 0.33 28.50 -11.14
CA TYR A 78 -0.02 29.88 -10.79
C TYR A 78 0.23 30.88 -11.91
N ALA A 79 0.75 30.43 -13.06
CA ALA A 79 0.99 31.28 -14.20
C ALA A 79 -0.34 31.76 -14.82
N ASP A 80 -0.42 33.03 -15.21
CA ASP A 80 -1.68 33.57 -15.76
C ASP A 80 -2.01 32.96 -17.13
N ASN A 81 -1.00 32.50 -17.87
CA ASN A 81 -1.13 31.76 -19.13
C ASN A 81 -1.11 30.23 -18.96
N PHE A 82 -1.39 29.71 -17.75
CA PHE A 82 -1.43 28.26 -17.47
C PHE A 82 -2.38 27.48 -18.39
N LYS A 83 -3.54 28.05 -18.74
CA LYS A 83 -4.48 27.40 -19.67
C LYS A 83 -3.88 27.19 -21.07
N ASP A 84 -3.12 28.17 -21.57
CA ASP A 84 -2.42 28.02 -22.85
C ASP A 84 -1.36 26.92 -22.80
N PHE A 85 -0.69 26.77 -21.65
CA PHE A 85 0.23 25.66 -21.40
C PHE A 85 -0.48 24.31 -21.45
N VAL A 86 -1.59 24.16 -20.72
CA VAL A 86 -2.40 22.92 -20.69
C VAL A 86 -2.92 22.54 -22.09
N GLU A 87 -3.37 23.52 -22.89
CA GLU A 87 -3.79 23.26 -24.28
C GLU A 87 -2.63 22.76 -25.16
N GLU A 88 -1.41 23.25 -24.94
CA GLU A 88 -0.23 22.80 -25.70
C GLU A 88 0.27 21.41 -25.25
N ILE A 89 0.06 21.02 -23.98
CA ILE A 89 0.22 19.64 -23.47
C ILE A 89 -0.77 18.72 -24.17
N LYS A 90 -2.07 19.08 -24.15
CA LYS A 90 -3.15 18.32 -24.78
C LYS A 90 -2.93 18.12 -26.29
N LYS A 91 -2.60 19.20 -27.00
CA LYS A 91 -2.35 19.20 -28.45
C LYS A 91 -1.20 18.26 -28.84
N ARG A 92 -0.18 18.13 -28.00
CA ARG A 92 0.96 17.23 -28.23
C ARG A 92 0.74 15.81 -27.69
N LYS A 93 -0.37 15.56 -26.98
CA LYS A 93 -0.64 14.30 -26.27
C LYS A 93 0.47 13.95 -25.27
N LEU A 94 0.93 14.95 -24.53
CA LEU A 94 1.92 14.78 -23.47
C LEU A 94 1.22 14.50 -22.15
N TYR A 95 1.90 13.80 -21.25
CA TYR A 95 1.41 13.58 -19.88
C TYR A 95 1.87 14.75 -18.99
N LEU A 96 0.97 15.23 -18.14
CA LEU A 96 1.30 16.16 -17.06
C LEU A 96 1.45 15.34 -15.78
N PHE A 97 2.66 15.27 -15.27
CA PHE A 97 3.05 14.35 -14.21
C PHE A 97 3.59 15.09 -12.99
N ASP A 98 3.14 14.64 -11.82
CA ASP A 98 3.87 14.80 -10.55
C ASP A 98 4.28 16.25 -10.25
N VAL A 99 3.34 17.18 -10.27
CA VAL A 99 3.68 18.61 -10.14
C VAL A 99 4.45 18.88 -8.84
N TRP A 100 5.77 19.12 -8.96
CA TRP A 100 6.73 19.00 -7.85
C TRP A 100 6.80 20.27 -6.99
N GLY A 101 7.15 20.07 -5.72
CA GLY A 101 7.64 21.13 -4.84
C GLY A 101 6.77 21.42 -3.62
N HIS A 102 5.92 20.48 -3.20
CA HIS A 102 5.12 20.64 -1.99
C HIS A 102 5.96 20.36 -0.74
N VAL A 103 6.04 21.33 0.18
CA VAL A 103 6.73 21.18 1.47
C VAL A 103 5.82 21.73 2.58
N PRO A 104 5.14 20.87 3.35
CA PRO A 104 4.18 21.31 4.36
C PRO A 104 4.79 22.26 5.41
N GLY A 105 4.08 23.35 5.70
CA GLY A 105 4.38 24.25 6.81
C GLY A 105 5.46 25.31 6.52
N THR A 106 5.98 25.40 5.30
CA THR A 106 6.83 26.52 4.87
C THR A 106 6.00 27.68 4.33
N GLU A 107 6.53 28.89 4.37
CA GLU A 107 5.84 30.07 3.84
C GLU A 107 5.68 30.00 2.32
N THR A 108 4.50 30.41 1.83
CA THR A 108 4.22 30.56 0.40
C THR A 108 4.80 31.89 -0.11
N ASP A 109 6.09 31.92 -0.43
CA ASP A 109 6.73 33.07 -1.08
C ASP A 109 6.97 32.80 -2.58
N PRO A 110 6.44 33.63 -3.50
CA PRO A 110 6.75 33.57 -4.93
C PRO A 110 8.26 33.60 -5.27
N GLY A 111 9.09 34.16 -4.38
CA GLY A 111 10.55 34.20 -4.49
C GLY A 111 11.31 33.03 -3.85
N MET A 112 10.61 32.03 -3.27
CA MET A 112 11.26 30.88 -2.63
C MET A 112 12.08 30.05 -3.63
N ARG A 113 13.29 29.67 -3.18
CA ARG A 113 14.33 28.96 -3.95
C ARG A 113 14.14 27.44 -3.98
N GLY A 114 13.12 26.92 -3.28
CA GLY A 114 12.87 25.48 -3.09
C GLY A 114 11.37 25.19 -2.98
N GLY A 115 11.03 24.00 -2.47
CA GLY A 115 9.63 23.63 -2.27
C GLY A 115 8.92 24.50 -1.23
N SER A 116 7.61 24.65 -1.38
CA SER A 116 6.77 25.52 -0.54
C SER A 116 5.49 24.80 -0.12
N HIS A 117 4.86 25.22 0.98
CA HIS A 117 3.46 24.89 1.21
C HIS A 117 2.66 25.61 0.11
N PHE A 118 2.08 24.83 -0.80
CA PHE A 118 1.18 25.36 -1.82
C PHE A 118 -0.13 24.59 -1.84
N ILE A 119 -1.21 25.32 -2.14
CA ILE A 119 -2.54 24.79 -2.42
C ILE A 119 -2.87 25.19 -3.86
N PRO A 120 -3.09 24.24 -4.79
CA PRO A 120 -3.43 24.56 -6.18
C PRO A 120 -4.57 25.59 -6.24
N PRO A 121 -4.55 26.55 -7.18
CA PRO A 121 -5.63 27.52 -7.31
C PRO A 121 -7.00 26.82 -7.38
N SER A 122 -8.02 27.42 -6.77
CA SER A 122 -9.37 26.84 -6.74
C SER A 122 -9.86 26.50 -8.16
N GLY A 123 -10.33 25.26 -8.36
CA GLY A 123 -10.77 24.75 -9.66
C GLY A 123 -9.64 24.26 -10.58
N CYS A 124 -8.37 24.39 -10.19
CA CYS A 124 -7.23 24.03 -11.04
C CYS A 124 -7.13 22.52 -11.26
N VAL A 125 -7.28 21.73 -10.19
CA VAL A 125 -7.23 20.27 -10.28
C VAL A 125 -8.39 19.77 -11.12
N GLU A 126 -9.61 20.24 -10.86
CA GLU A 126 -10.81 19.89 -11.64
C GLU A 126 -10.66 20.26 -13.12
N TYR A 127 -10.11 21.43 -13.43
CA TYR A 127 -9.82 21.84 -14.80
C TYR A 127 -8.80 20.91 -15.48
N LEU A 128 -7.74 20.51 -14.77
CA LEU A 128 -6.76 19.56 -15.31
C LEU A 128 -7.39 18.19 -15.60
N GLU A 129 -8.27 17.72 -14.72
CA GLU A 129 -9.02 16.48 -14.95
C GLU A 129 -9.93 16.57 -16.18
N GLU A 130 -10.67 17.67 -16.34
CA GLU A 130 -11.53 17.88 -17.50
C GLU A 130 -10.72 18.04 -18.80
N ALA A 131 -9.63 18.80 -18.76
CA ALA A 131 -8.86 19.15 -19.95
C ALA A 131 -8.01 17.99 -20.47
N LEU A 132 -7.36 17.24 -19.56
CA LEU A 132 -6.36 16.22 -19.87
C LEU A 132 -6.82 14.78 -19.60
N GLY A 133 -7.84 14.56 -18.76
CA GLY A 133 -8.32 13.22 -18.43
C GLY A 133 -7.22 12.31 -17.87
N GLU A 134 -6.98 11.17 -18.52
CA GLU A 134 -5.94 10.19 -18.13
C GLU A 134 -4.50 10.68 -18.36
N PHE A 135 -4.30 11.79 -19.07
CA PHE A 135 -2.99 12.40 -19.27
C PHE A 135 -2.55 13.29 -18.10
N PHE A 136 -3.43 13.58 -17.13
CA PHE A 136 -3.04 14.21 -15.87
C PHE A 136 -2.82 13.15 -14.79
N LEU A 137 -1.56 12.95 -14.41
CA LEU A 137 -1.12 11.89 -13.52
C LEU A 137 -1.04 12.32 -12.04
N GLY A 138 -1.58 13.50 -11.70
CA GLY A 138 -1.69 13.99 -10.33
C GLY A 138 -0.59 14.96 -9.91
N ILE A 139 -0.75 15.50 -8.70
CA ILE A 139 0.19 16.40 -8.05
C ILE A 139 1.13 15.59 -7.15
N ASP A 140 2.40 15.97 -7.12
CA ASP A 140 3.39 15.31 -6.28
C ASP A 140 3.04 15.50 -4.80
N ASN A 141 3.01 14.41 -4.04
CA ASN A 141 3.00 14.52 -2.59
C ASN A 141 4.37 15.01 -2.05
N GLY A 142 5.45 14.71 -2.77
CA GLY A 142 6.85 14.87 -2.41
C GLY A 142 7.37 13.70 -1.58
N GLU A 143 8.68 13.71 -1.27
CA GLU A 143 9.38 12.79 -0.35
C GLU A 143 8.90 12.87 1.13
N GLN A 144 7.60 12.92 1.34
CA GLN A 144 6.98 13.32 2.60
C GLN A 144 6.93 12.18 3.60
N ASP A 145 7.01 10.91 3.19
CA ASP A 145 7.19 9.83 4.17
C ASP A 145 8.52 10.00 4.93
N GLY A 146 9.59 10.33 4.22
CA GLY A 146 10.86 10.73 4.81
C GLY A 146 10.77 11.96 5.71
N ARG A 147 10.16 13.05 5.23
CA ARG A 147 9.99 14.29 6.02
C ARG A 147 9.08 14.07 7.24
N TYR A 148 8.03 13.27 7.11
CA TYR A 148 7.15 12.85 8.20
C TYR A 148 7.97 12.21 9.32
N ILE A 149 8.78 11.22 8.96
CA ILE A 149 9.66 10.50 9.91
C ILE A 149 10.69 11.44 10.53
N GLY A 150 11.34 12.29 9.72
CA GLY A 150 12.42 13.18 10.16
C GLY A 150 11.97 14.34 11.04
N LEU A 151 10.76 14.87 10.80
CA LEU A 151 10.32 16.14 11.39
C LEU A 151 9.08 16.00 12.27
N TYR A 152 8.09 15.19 11.88
CA TYR A 152 6.75 15.24 12.48
C TYR A 152 6.44 14.07 13.43
N ALA A 153 6.91 12.86 13.10
CA ALA A 153 6.61 11.66 13.87
C ALA A 153 7.04 11.79 15.35
N ALA A 154 8.23 12.33 15.61
CA ALA A 154 8.75 12.53 16.96
C ALA A 154 7.97 13.58 17.78
N GLN A 155 7.15 14.42 17.13
CA GLN A 155 6.28 15.40 17.79
C GLN A 155 4.94 14.79 18.24
N CYS A 156 4.60 13.60 17.73
CA CYS A 156 3.37 12.90 18.09
C CYS A 156 3.58 12.00 19.33
N CYS A 157 2.57 11.94 20.20
CA CYS A 157 2.56 11.01 21.34
C CYS A 157 2.22 9.59 20.84
N ALA A 158 3.22 8.73 20.64
CA ALA A 158 2.99 7.38 20.10
C ALA A 158 3.96 6.28 20.59
N ALA A 159 4.66 6.48 21.70
CA ALA A 159 5.93 5.80 21.99
C ALA A 159 5.97 4.25 21.94
N SER A 160 4.84 3.54 21.92
CA SER A 160 4.82 2.08 21.76
C SER A 160 3.63 1.49 20.98
N ASP A 161 2.68 2.31 20.51
CA ASP A 161 1.43 1.82 19.91
C ASP A 161 1.45 2.06 18.39
N ARG A 162 1.71 0.98 17.64
CA ARG A 162 1.83 1.00 16.17
C ARG A 162 0.53 1.41 15.48
N GLN A 163 -0.63 1.06 16.04
CA GLN A 163 -1.92 1.49 15.48
C GLN A 163 -2.11 3.00 15.64
N LYS A 164 -1.76 3.56 16.80
CA LYS A 164 -1.76 5.03 16.98
C LYS A 164 -0.75 5.72 16.07
N ALA A 165 0.43 5.13 15.87
CA ALA A 165 1.42 5.67 14.93
C ALA A 165 0.88 5.71 13.50
N TYR A 166 0.21 4.63 13.04
CA TYR A 166 -0.49 4.61 11.75
C TYR A 166 -1.58 5.69 11.66
N LEU A 167 -2.40 5.88 12.70
CA LEU A 167 -3.42 6.95 12.70
C LEU A 167 -2.80 8.35 12.69
N ASN A 168 -1.66 8.56 13.34
CA ASN A 168 -0.92 9.83 13.26
C ASN A 168 -0.41 10.10 11.84
N PHE A 169 0.17 9.07 11.19
CA PHE A 169 0.60 9.14 9.80
C PHE A 169 -0.59 9.49 8.91
N HIS A 170 -1.70 8.75 9.01
CA HIS A 170 -2.90 8.96 8.20
C HIS A 170 -3.43 10.39 8.32
N ARG A 171 -3.57 10.92 9.54
CA ARG A 171 -4.03 12.30 9.76
C ARG A 171 -3.15 13.35 9.07
N PHE A 172 -1.83 13.19 9.12
CA PHE A 172 -0.91 14.12 8.47
C PHE A 172 -1.11 14.10 6.95
N PHE A 173 -1.17 12.91 6.37
CA PHE A 173 -1.27 12.73 4.92
C PHE A 173 -2.65 13.00 4.34
N GLU A 174 -3.71 12.87 5.15
CA GLU A 174 -5.05 13.29 4.78
C GLU A 174 -5.12 14.81 4.60
N VAL A 175 -4.55 15.59 5.53
CA VAL A 175 -4.50 17.06 5.41
C VAL A 175 -3.71 17.46 4.17
N MET A 176 -2.51 16.90 3.99
CA MET A 176 -1.70 17.14 2.79
C MET A 176 -2.45 16.76 1.50
N GLY A 177 -3.14 15.61 1.48
CA GLY A 177 -3.95 15.20 0.34
C GLY A 177 -5.11 16.17 0.05
N ASN A 178 -5.75 16.70 1.10
CA ASN A 178 -6.79 17.72 0.96
C ASN A 178 -6.25 19.03 0.39
N ASP A 179 -5.08 19.49 0.86
CA ASP A 179 -4.41 20.69 0.36
C ASP A 179 -4.04 20.57 -1.13
N LEU A 180 -3.72 19.35 -1.59
CA LEU A 180 -3.31 19.06 -2.97
C LEU A 180 -4.45 18.55 -3.88
N GLY A 181 -5.69 18.54 -3.40
CA GLY A 181 -6.87 18.17 -4.20
C GLY A 181 -7.09 16.66 -4.40
N ASN A 182 -6.43 15.79 -3.61
CA ASN A 182 -6.65 14.33 -3.57
C ASN A 182 -6.56 13.60 -4.93
N LYS A 183 -5.71 14.11 -5.83
CA LYS A 183 -5.25 13.38 -7.02
C LYS A 183 -3.75 13.44 -7.09
N LEU A 184 -3.10 12.43 -6.50
CA LEU A 184 -1.69 12.48 -6.17
C LEU A 184 -0.86 11.53 -7.03
N SER A 185 0.38 11.89 -7.33
CA SER A 185 1.46 10.93 -7.57
C SER A 185 2.28 10.83 -6.29
N ALA A 186 2.67 9.61 -5.92
CA ALA A 186 3.43 9.36 -4.69
C ALA A 186 4.90 9.13 -5.02
N LEU A 187 5.76 10.10 -4.69
CA LEU A 187 7.21 9.96 -4.72
C LEU A 187 7.71 9.69 -3.31
N ILE A 188 8.13 8.46 -3.03
CA ILE A 188 8.58 8.04 -1.70
C ILE A 188 10.09 8.18 -1.54
N SER A 189 10.52 8.47 -0.31
CA SER A 189 11.93 8.48 0.07
C SER A 189 12.27 7.47 1.17
N LEU A 190 11.26 6.78 1.70
CA LEU A 190 11.38 5.59 2.55
C LEU A 190 10.46 4.47 2.02
N THR A 191 9.82 3.71 2.90
CA THR A 191 9.17 2.42 2.60
C THR A 191 7.65 2.47 2.73
N PHE A 192 7.02 3.65 2.73
CA PHE A 192 5.61 3.82 3.12
C PHE A 192 4.62 3.79 1.95
N GLY A 193 5.05 3.30 0.78
CA GLY A 193 4.25 3.22 -0.43
C GLY A 193 2.91 2.48 -0.27
N HIS A 194 2.86 1.38 0.49
CA HIS A 194 1.62 0.64 0.77
C HIS A 194 0.56 1.51 1.44
N TYR A 195 0.95 2.38 2.37
CA TYR A 195 0.03 3.25 3.08
C TYR A 195 -0.53 4.35 2.19
N PHE A 196 0.27 4.90 1.26
CA PHE A 196 -0.23 5.85 0.26
C PHE A 196 -1.24 5.20 -0.68
N LEU A 197 -0.93 4.01 -1.21
CA LEU A 197 -1.82 3.34 -2.16
C LEU A 197 -3.16 2.91 -1.55
N LYS A 198 -3.19 2.63 -0.24
CA LYS A 198 -4.40 2.27 0.51
C LYS A 198 -5.41 3.41 0.60
N GLU A 199 -4.96 4.66 0.63
CA GLU A 199 -5.85 5.84 0.68
C GLU A 199 -6.65 6.02 -0.62
N GLY A 200 -6.28 5.34 -1.71
CA GLY A 200 -7.11 5.30 -2.92
C GLY A 200 -7.15 6.59 -3.75
N ASN A 201 -6.31 7.57 -3.41
CA ASN A 201 -6.18 8.87 -4.08
C ASN A 201 -4.86 9.03 -4.87
N THR A 202 -4.02 8.00 -4.88
CA THR A 202 -2.73 7.95 -5.60
C THR A 202 -2.87 7.29 -6.97
N MET A 203 -2.37 7.97 -8.02
CA MET A 203 -2.37 7.57 -9.42
C MET A 203 -1.20 6.64 -9.77
N LEU A 204 -0.01 6.96 -9.26
CA LEU A 204 1.24 6.25 -9.50
C LEU A 204 2.10 6.29 -8.23
N LEU A 205 2.90 5.24 -8.02
CA LEU A 205 3.86 5.16 -6.92
C LEU A 205 5.27 5.07 -7.47
N GLY A 206 6.22 5.83 -6.95
CA GLY A 206 7.61 5.76 -7.36
C GLY A 206 8.53 6.21 -6.24
N ALA A 207 9.83 6.14 -6.49
CA ALA A 207 10.84 6.68 -5.60
C ALA A 207 11.82 7.55 -6.36
N GLU A 208 12.37 8.51 -5.64
CA GLU A 208 13.64 9.14 -6.00
C GLU A 208 14.78 8.24 -5.51
N THR A 209 15.61 7.79 -6.43
CA THR A 209 16.79 6.96 -6.14
C THR A 209 18.06 7.81 -6.18
N ALA A 210 19.12 7.36 -5.52
CA ALA A 210 20.33 8.15 -5.23
C ALA A 210 20.13 9.20 -4.10
N GLN A 211 20.55 10.46 -4.30
CA GLN A 211 20.46 11.56 -3.33
C GLN A 211 21.08 11.21 -1.97
N GLY A 212 20.32 11.21 -0.89
CA GLY A 212 20.75 10.74 0.42
C GLY A 212 20.05 9.45 0.81
N LEU A 213 19.36 8.80 -0.13
CA LEU A 213 18.30 7.86 0.13
C LEU A 213 18.79 6.41 0.18
N ILE A 214 17.83 5.51 0.39
CA ILE A 214 18.06 4.09 0.66
C ILE A 214 18.37 3.32 -0.65
N SER A 215 18.83 2.08 -0.51
CA SER A 215 19.08 1.17 -1.63
C SER A 215 17.88 1.07 -2.60
N SER A 216 18.18 1.11 -3.90
CA SER A 216 17.18 1.00 -4.98
C SER A 216 16.43 -0.34 -4.91
N GLN A 217 17.11 -1.45 -4.60
CA GLN A 217 16.45 -2.75 -4.46
C GLN A 217 15.41 -2.74 -3.34
N ILE A 218 15.71 -2.10 -2.22
CA ILE A 218 14.73 -1.97 -1.11
C ILE A 218 13.52 -1.17 -1.59
N PHE A 219 13.72 0.01 -2.19
CA PHE A 219 12.62 0.82 -2.73
C PHE A 219 11.70 0.00 -3.63
N TYR A 220 12.25 -0.66 -4.65
CA TYR A 220 11.42 -1.37 -5.61
C TYR A 220 10.85 -2.67 -5.07
N SER A 221 11.46 -3.31 -4.06
CA SER A 221 10.82 -4.41 -3.35
C SER A 221 9.50 -3.99 -2.70
N PHE A 222 9.46 -2.79 -2.09
CA PHE A 222 8.24 -2.22 -1.53
C PHE A 222 7.28 -1.70 -2.60
N ILE A 223 7.76 -0.91 -3.56
CA ILE A 223 6.93 -0.26 -4.59
C ILE A 223 6.21 -1.28 -5.47
N ARG A 224 6.93 -2.29 -5.99
CA ARG A 224 6.30 -3.31 -6.84
C ARG A 224 5.32 -4.17 -6.05
N GLY A 225 5.66 -4.52 -4.82
CA GLY A 225 4.78 -5.26 -3.91
C GLY A 225 3.49 -4.48 -3.61
N ALA A 226 3.60 -3.19 -3.27
CA ALA A 226 2.47 -2.29 -3.07
C ALA A 226 1.61 -2.17 -4.34
N GLY A 227 2.24 -1.94 -5.50
CA GLY A 227 1.54 -1.84 -6.78
C GLY A 227 0.80 -3.13 -7.13
N LYS A 228 1.40 -4.30 -6.89
CA LYS A 228 0.76 -5.62 -7.08
C LYS A 228 -0.31 -5.93 -6.03
N GLN A 229 -0.24 -5.36 -4.83
CA GLN A 229 -1.26 -5.54 -3.80
C GLN A 229 -2.49 -4.69 -4.07
N TYR A 230 -2.31 -3.42 -4.45
CA TYR A 230 -3.37 -2.41 -4.53
C TYR A 230 -3.79 -2.03 -5.96
N GLY A 231 -3.14 -2.59 -6.98
CA GLY A 231 -3.50 -2.39 -8.39
C GLY A 231 -3.11 -1.02 -8.91
N VAL A 232 -1.85 -0.62 -8.73
CA VAL A 232 -1.34 0.69 -9.18
C VAL A 232 0.01 0.50 -9.87
N LEU A 233 0.22 1.20 -10.98
CA LEU A 233 1.49 1.20 -11.69
C LEU A 233 2.52 2.07 -10.98
N TRP A 234 3.79 1.85 -11.30
CA TRP A 234 4.89 2.56 -10.65
C TRP A 234 5.84 3.22 -11.64
N PHE A 235 6.60 4.20 -11.14
CA PHE A 235 7.61 4.93 -11.89
C PHE A 235 8.96 4.89 -11.18
N GLY A 236 10.02 5.28 -11.90
CA GLY A 236 11.34 5.45 -11.33
C GLY A 236 12.01 6.76 -11.69
N ASN A 237 12.47 7.47 -10.67
CA ASN A 237 13.25 8.69 -10.80
C ASN A 237 14.66 8.45 -10.22
N ALA A 238 15.69 8.91 -10.92
CA ALA A 238 17.06 8.91 -10.41
C ALA A 238 17.55 10.35 -10.23
N SER A 239 17.89 10.69 -8.99
CA SER A 239 18.36 12.00 -8.61
C SER A 239 19.81 12.21 -9.06
N VAL A 240 20.07 13.42 -9.55
CA VAL A 240 21.43 13.88 -9.86
C VAL A 240 22.19 14.28 -8.59
N TRP A 241 21.49 14.38 -7.47
CA TRP A 241 22.05 14.62 -6.15
C TRP A 241 22.56 13.32 -5.57
N SER A 242 23.61 13.41 -4.77
CA SER A 242 24.05 12.38 -3.84
C SER A 242 24.36 13.02 -2.47
N ARG A 243 24.72 12.22 -1.46
CA ARG A 243 25.14 12.73 -0.15
C ARG A 243 26.32 13.72 -0.24
N TRP A 244 27.09 13.69 -1.31
CA TRP A 244 28.29 14.51 -1.49
C TRP A 244 28.10 15.71 -2.43
N GLY A 245 26.87 16.05 -2.82
CA GLY A 245 26.60 17.18 -3.71
C GLY A 245 25.65 16.82 -4.85
N TYR A 246 25.70 17.53 -5.97
CA TYR A 246 24.87 17.22 -7.13
C TYR A 246 25.54 17.51 -8.48
N LYS A 247 25.09 16.80 -9.50
CA LYS A 247 25.59 16.93 -10.87
C LYS A 247 25.09 18.21 -11.52
N ASN A 248 26.01 19.07 -11.94
CA ASN A 248 25.67 20.26 -12.73
C ASN A 248 26.71 20.51 -13.82
N TYR A 249 26.27 20.46 -15.08
CA TYR A 249 27.12 20.74 -16.26
C TYR A 249 27.02 22.18 -16.76
N SER A 250 26.29 23.04 -16.03
CA SER A 250 26.23 24.48 -16.33
C SER A 250 27.44 25.25 -15.80
N VAL A 251 28.33 24.57 -15.06
CA VAL A 251 29.60 25.12 -14.56
C VAL A 251 30.77 24.28 -15.05
N GLU A 252 31.89 24.94 -15.35
CA GLU A 252 33.09 24.27 -15.91
C GLU A 252 33.90 23.50 -14.86
N LYS A 253 33.72 23.82 -13.57
CA LYS A 253 34.46 23.24 -12.44
C LYS A 253 33.54 23.10 -11.25
N ASP A 254 33.88 22.19 -10.34
CA ASP A 254 33.17 22.04 -9.08
C ASP A 254 33.23 23.33 -8.27
N GLN A 255 32.08 23.69 -7.70
CA GLN A 255 31.89 24.87 -6.89
C GLN A 255 31.21 24.47 -5.59
N LYS A 256 31.50 25.20 -4.51
CA LYS A 256 30.64 25.15 -3.34
C LYS A 256 29.38 25.97 -3.62
N TYR A 257 28.25 25.34 -3.40
CA TYR A 257 26.95 25.96 -3.41
C TYR A 257 26.47 26.02 -1.97
N GLU A 258 26.20 27.23 -1.47
CA GLU A 258 25.50 27.40 -0.20
C GLU A 258 24.02 27.54 -0.52
N ASP A 259 23.22 26.59 -0.05
CA ASP A 259 21.76 26.68 -0.14
C ASP A 259 21.29 27.79 0.80
N PRO A 260 20.78 28.92 0.27
CA PRO A 260 20.39 30.05 1.11
C PRO A 260 19.11 29.76 1.92
N SER A 261 18.37 28.70 1.57
CA SER A 261 17.10 28.34 2.23
C SER A 261 17.31 27.43 3.45
N SER A 262 18.27 26.51 3.39
CA SER A 262 18.62 25.62 4.50
C SER A 262 19.85 26.08 5.29
N GLY A 263 20.71 26.90 4.69
CA GLY A 263 22.04 27.24 5.22
C GLY A 263 23.08 26.13 5.02
N ASP A 264 22.71 25.03 4.35
CA ASP A 264 23.62 23.92 4.07
C ASP A 264 24.58 24.24 2.92
N SER A 265 25.79 23.70 2.98
CA SER A 265 26.78 23.82 1.90
C SER A 265 26.93 22.49 1.18
N TYR A 266 26.65 22.50 -0.12
CA TYR A 266 26.78 21.38 -1.04
C TYR A 266 27.90 21.63 -2.05
N SER A 267 28.43 20.57 -2.65
CA SER A 267 29.28 20.70 -3.84
C SER A 267 28.43 20.52 -5.09
N MET A 268 28.60 21.39 -6.08
CA MET A 268 27.92 21.29 -7.37
C MET A 268 28.93 21.33 -8.50
N GLY A 269 28.71 20.53 -9.53
CA GLY A 269 29.57 20.54 -10.71
C GLY A 269 29.62 19.19 -11.42
N PRO A 270 30.48 19.07 -12.45
CA PRO A 270 30.61 17.83 -13.21
C PRO A 270 31.08 16.63 -12.37
N TRP A 271 31.93 16.80 -11.34
CA TRP A 271 32.41 15.69 -10.47
C TRP A 271 31.60 15.52 -9.20
N CYS A 272 30.58 16.34 -8.98
CA CYS A 272 29.76 16.28 -7.79
C CYS A 272 28.51 15.41 -8.01
N GLY A 273 27.88 14.99 -6.91
CA GLY A 273 26.61 14.27 -6.97
C GLY A 273 26.71 12.81 -7.39
N THR A 274 25.63 12.30 -7.97
CA THR A 274 25.52 10.93 -8.48
C THR A 274 26.43 10.75 -9.68
N SER A 275 27.22 9.67 -9.69
CA SER A 275 28.04 9.31 -10.85
C SER A 275 27.17 9.01 -12.07
N LEU A 276 27.67 9.29 -13.29
CA LEU A 276 26.91 8.95 -14.50
C LEU A 276 26.72 7.44 -14.63
N SER A 277 27.69 6.66 -14.17
CA SER A 277 27.58 5.20 -14.06
C SER A 277 26.36 4.79 -13.22
N LEU A 278 26.20 5.34 -12.02
CA LEU A 278 25.08 4.99 -11.16
C LEU A 278 23.76 5.44 -11.76
N LEU A 279 23.68 6.65 -12.33
CA LEU A 279 22.49 7.12 -13.05
C LEU A 279 22.09 6.16 -14.18
N ARG A 280 23.06 5.69 -14.97
CA ARG A 280 22.82 4.70 -16.02
C ARG A 280 22.33 3.37 -15.45
N ARG A 281 22.99 2.83 -14.42
CA ARG A 281 22.60 1.56 -13.78
C ARG A 281 21.19 1.64 -13.19
N LEU A 282 20.84 2.74 -12.51
CA LEU A 282 19.50 2.98 -11.98
C LEU A 282 18.45 3.09 -13.09
N LEU A 283 18.73 3.80 -14.18
CA LEU A 283 17.79 3.94 -15.30
C LEU A 283 17.44 2.57 -15.92
N TYR A 284 18.44 1.72 -16.15
CA TYR A 284 18.21 0.38 -16.71
C TYR A 284 17.64 -0.61 -15.68
N SER A 285 17.88 -0.45 -14.38
CA SER A 285 17.19 -1.25 -13.36
C SER A 285 15.71 -0.87 -13.28
N HIS A 286 15.36 0.43 -13.32
CA HIS A 286 13.97 0.89 -13.36
C HIS A 286 13.20 0.34 -14.58
N TYR A 287 13.86 0.32 -15.75
CA TYR A 287 13.32 -0.33 -16.93
C TYR A 287 12.98 -1.81 -16.65
N LEU A 288 13.94 -2.59 -16.11
CA LEU A 288 13.75 -4.01 -15.79
C LEU A 288 12.76 -4.26 -14.63
N TYR A 289 12.59 -3.29 -13.72
CA TYR A 289 11.58 -3.31 -12.66
C TYR A 289 10.16 -3.07 -13.14
N ASN A 290 9.95 -2.97 -14.47
CA ASN A 290 8.65 -2.68 -15.07
C ASN A 290 8.07 -1.33 -14.62
N CYS A 291 8.91 -0.32 -14.40
CA CYS A 291 8.42 1.05 -14.25
C CYS A 291 7.74 1.52 -15.54
N ALA A 292 6.53 2.05 -15.41
CA ALA A 292 5.75 2.61 -16.52
C ALA A 292 6.36 3.94 -17.00
N ILE A 293 6.97 4.70 -16.09
CA ILE A 293 7.67 5.95 -16.39
C ILE A 293 9.07 5.86 -15.75
N ILE A 294 10.11 6.24 -16.49
CA ILE A 294 11.48 6.34 -15.96
C ILE A 294 12.15 7.66 -16.35
N GLY A 295 13.13 8.10 -15.59
CA GLY A 295 13.98 9.22 -16.01
C GLY A 295 14.84 9.76 -14.89
N PHE A 296 15.36 10.96 -15.13
CA PHE A 296 16.18 11.69 -14.19
C PHE A 296 15.43 12.89 -13.61
N GLU A 297 15.91 13.38 -12.48
CA GLU A 297 15.33 14.54 -11.82
C GLU A 297 15.55 15.84 -12.62
N GLN A 298 16.73 16.04 -13.21
CA GLN A 298 17.11 17.27 -13.92
C GLN A 298 18.40 17.14 -14.77
N SER A 299 18.89 18.27 -15.28
CA SER A 299 20.19 18.46 -15.94
C SER A 299 20.32 17.80 -17.31
N TRP A 300 19.29 17.82 -18.15
CA TRP A 300 19.32 17.21 -19.50
C TRP A 300 20.11 18.04 -20.52
N MET A 301 20.15 19.36 -20.34
CA MET A 301 20.72 20.29 -21.32
C MET A 301 21.89 21.09 -20.73
N LEU A 302 22.91 21.35 -21.56
CA LEU A 302 23.94 22.33 -21.20
C LEU A 302 23.34 23.73 -21.14
N GLY A 303 23.69 24.49 -20.12
CA GLY A 303 23.19 25.85 -19.92
C GLY A 303 21.73 25.93 -19.45
N GLU A 304 21.11 24.81 -19.07
CA GLU A 304 19.79 24.76 -18.42
C GLU A 304 19.79 25.47 -17.07
N ASN A 305 20.87 25.31 -16.28
CA ASN A 305 21.08 25.89 -14.95
C ASN A 305 19.77 25.94 -14.13
N THR A 306 19.35 24.77 -13.65
CA THR A 306 18.12 24.58 -12.87
C THR A 306 17.98 25.60 -11.75
N GLU A 307 19.06 25.88 -11.03
CA GLU A 307 19.06 26.77 -9.87
C GLU A 307 18.64 28.18 -10.27
N LYS A 308 19.19 28.71 -11.36
CA LYS A 308 18.79 30.01 -11.90
C LYS A 308 17.35 30.02 -12.38
N ARG A 309 16.88 28.95 -13.01
CA ARG A 309 15.47 28.84 -13.44
C ARG A 309 14.50 28.81 -12.25
N ILE A 310 14.87 28.16 -11.14
CA ILE A 310 14.11 28.23 -9.89
C ILE A 310 14.10 29.67 -9.33
N LEU A 311 15.13 30.46 -9.57
CA LEU A 311 15.18 31.88 -9.21
C LEU A 311 14.50 32.81 -10.22
N CYS A 312 13.92 32.27 -11.30
CA CYS A 312 13.42 33.04 -12.43
C CYS A 312 14.50 33.96 -13.03
N GLU A 313 15.77 33.57 -12.91
CA GLU A 313 16.90 34.25 -13.53
C GLU A 313 17.12 33.72 -14.95
N PRO A 314 17.47 34.58 -15.91
CA PRO A 314 17.67 34.16 -17.29
C PRO A 314 18.90 33.25 -17.42
N VAL A 315 18.73 32.16 -18.17
CA VAL A 315 19.79 31.17 -18.44
C VAL A 315 20.17 31.13 -19.91
N PRO A 316 21.41 30.72 -20.26
CA PRO A 316 21.86 30.65 -21.67
C PRO A 316 20.90 29.92 -22.61
N LEU A 317 20.19 28.90 -22.11
CA LEU A 317 19.21 28.13 -22.87
C LEU A 317 18.06 28.97 -23.47
N GLU A 318 17.75 30.12 -22.87
CA GLU A 318 16.60 30.96 -23.19
C GLU A 318 16.85 31.97 -24.33
N TYR A 319 18.10 32.41 -24.52
CA TYR A 319 18.44 33.47 -25.48
C TYR A 319 19.49 33.06 -26.54
N ALA A 320 19.97 31.82 -26.52
CA ALA A 320 20.85 31.25 -27.56
C ALA A 320 20.31 29.90 -28.09
N PRO A 321 19.22 29.89 -28.86
CA PRO A 321 18.57 28.65 -29.31
C PRO A 321 19.45 27.79 -30.24
N GLU A 322 20.41 28.41 -30.94
CA GLU A 322 21.38 27.75 -31.81
C GLU A 322 22.50 26.99 -31.06
N THR A 323 22.67 27.20 -29.76
CA THR A 323 23.73 26.57 -28.95
C THR A 323 23.22 25.43 -28.05
N ARG A 324 21.99 24.95 -28.29
CA ARG A 324 21.35 23.91 -27.48
C ARG A 324 22.02 22.55 -27.68
N VAL A 325 22.64 22.01 -26.64
CA VAL A 325 23.35 20.72 -26.65
C VAL A 325 22.97 19.89 -25.42
N LEU A 326 22.81 18.59 -25.60
CA LEU A 326 22.57 17.65 -24.49
C LEU A 326 23.78 17.61 -23.54
N SER A 327 23.49 17.62 -22.24
CA SER A 327 24.47 17.24 -21.22
C SER A 327 24.77 15.73 -21.31
N PRO A 328 25.80 15.21 -20.60
CA PRO A 328 26.00 13.77 -20.46
C PRO A 328 24.75 13.02 -19.95
N ILE A 329 24.01 13.59 -18.99
CA ILE A 329 22.76 13.02 -18.49
C ILE A 329 21.69 12.97 -19.59
N GLY A 330 21.55 14.06 -20.35
CA GLY A 330 20.63 14.12 -21.49
C GLY A 330 20.98 13.10 -22.58
N LYS A 331 22.27 12.85 -22.83
CA LYS A 331 22.74 11.82 -23.76
C LYS A 331 22.37 10.40 -23.29
N ILE A 332 22.51 10.11 -22.00
CA ILE A 332 22.10 8.83 -21.41
C ILE A 332 20.59 8.62 -21.60
N GLN A 333 19.76 9.62 -21.25
CA GLN A 333 18.31 9.51 -21.39
C GLN A 333 17.88 9.36 -22.85
N ALA A 334 18.39 10.18 -23.77
CA ALA A 334 18.10 10.06 -25.20
C ALA A 334 18.54 8.69 -25.76
N GLY A 335 19.64 8.12 -25.24
CA GLY A 335 20.09 6.77 -25.54
C GLY A 335 19.09 5.71 -25.07
N ALA A 336 18.57 5.85 -23.85
CA ALA A 336 17.59 4.94 -23.29
C ALA A 336 16.22 5.01 -23.99
N VAL A 337 15.77 6.20 -24.42
CA VAL A 337 14.56 6.35 -25.24
C VAL A 337 14.70 5.53 -26.53
N LYS A 338 15.82 5.70 -27.24
CA LYS A 338 16.11 4.92 -28.47
C LYS A 338 16.22 3.43 -28.19
N PHE A 339 16.76 3.04 -27.03
CA PHE A 339 16.85 1.65 -26.61
C PHE A 339 15.45 1.04 -26.44
N VAL A 340 14.54 1.72 -25.73
CA VAL A 340 13.17 1.26 -25.53
C VAL A 340 12.39 1.22 -26.85
N ASP A 341 12.55 2.22 -27.72
CA ASP A 341 11.93 2.21 -29.06
C ASP A 341 12.42 1.02 -29.92
N LYS A 342 13.70 0.64 -29.79
CA LYS A 342 14.30 -0.48 -30.55
C LYS A 342 13.91 -1.85 -29.99
N TYR A 343 13.85 -1.99 -28.66
CA TYR A 343 13.75 -3.30 -27.99
C TYR A 343 12.46 -3.55 -27.21
N GLY A 344 11.56 -2.55 -27.12
CA GLY A 344 10.28 -2.62 -26.42
C GLY A 344 10.39 -2.72 -24.90
N VAL A 345 9.30 -3.17 -24.25
CA VAL A 345 9.28 -3.51 -22.81
C VAL A 345 10.16 -4.73 -22.50
N PRO A 346 10.68 -4.88 -21.27
CA PRO A 346 11.62 -5.96 -20.95
C PRO A 346 10.96 -7.34 -20.78
N GLY A 347 9.64 -7.40 -20.68
CA GLY A 347 8.89 -8.56 -20.19
C GLY A 347 8.57 -8.45 -18.70
N VAL A 348 7.92 -9.44 -18.13
CA VAL A 348 7.48 -9.45 -16.71
C VAL A 348 8.66 -9.80 -15.81
N MET A 349 9.01 -8.91 -14.87
CA MET A 349 10.04 -9.18 -13.87
C MET A 349 9.69 -10.42 -13.02
N TYR A 350 10.67 -11.30 -12.84
CA TYR A 350 10.55 -12.49 -12.01
C TYR A 350 10.78 -12.14 -10.53
N ALA A 351 9.72 -12.13 -9.73
CA ALA A 351 9.77 -11.92 -8.28
C ALA A 351 8.91 -12.98 -7.55
N PRO A 352 9.43 -14.21 -7.34
CA PRO A 352 8.70 -15.32 -6.73
C PRO A 352 8.53 -15.22 -5.21
N LEU A 353 9.31 -14.37 -4.54
CA LEU A 353 9.40 -14.28 -3.09
C LEU A 353 8.58 -13.10 -2.57
N GLY A 354 7.56 -13.39 -1.76
CA GLY A 354 6.86 -12.39 -0.96
C GLY A 354 7.47 -12.31 0.45
N LEU A 355 7.92 -11.14 0.85
CA LEU A 355 8.25 -10.84 2.24
C LEU A 355 6.99 -10.26 2.89
N LEU A 356 6.35 -11.03 3.76
CA LEU A 356 5.12 -10.64 4.42
C LEU A 356 5.43 -9.81 5.66
N PHE A 357 4.95 -8.57 5.65
CA PHE A 357 5.06 -7.62 6.74
C PHE A 357 3.69 -7.46 7.39
N ASP A 358 3.68 -7.19 8.69
CA ASP A 358 2.49 -6.73 9.39
C ASP A 358 2.06 -5.37 8.85
N PHE A 359 0.75 -5.20 8.65
CA PHE A 359 0.19 -3.94 8.16
C PHE A 359 0.57 -2.75 9.05
N TYR A 360 0.62 -2.92 10.38
CA TYR A 360 1.00 -1.85 11.30
C TYR A 360 2.51 -1.78 11.56
N SER A 361 3.35 -2.54 10.84
CA SER A 361 4.78 -2.61 11.11
C SER A 361 5.46 -1.23 11.11
N GLY A 362 5.13 -0.36 10.15
CA GLY A 362 5.79 0.93 9.96
C GLY A 362 7.29 0.81 9.75
N TRP A 363 7.75 -0.36 9.28
CA TRP A 363 9.16 -0.67 9.16
C TRP A 363 9.80 0.25 8.13
N THR A 364 10.88 0.93 8.53
CA THR A 364 11.80 1.67 7.67
C THR A 364 13.18 1.08 7.84
N VAL A 365 14.07 1.22 6.84
CA VAL A 365 15.45 0.73 6.96
C VAL A 365 16.15 1.30 8.21
N PRO A 366 17.12 0.58 8.80
CA PRO A 366 17.66 0.97 10.10
C PRO A 366 18.49 2.27 10.09
N ARG A 367 19.05 2.66 8.93
CA ARG A 367 19.86 3.86 8.72
C ARG A 367 19.40 4.60 7.45
N HIS A 368 19.01 5.87 7.57
CA HIS A 368 18.54 6.69 6.45
C HIS A 368 18.74 8.20 6.71
N LEU A 369 18.54 9.03 5.68
CA LEU A 369 18.84 10.48 5.69
C LEU A 369 18.15 11.28 6.82
N TYR A 370 16.89 10.96 7.09
CA TYR A 370 15.99 11.84 7.83
C TYR A 370 16.17 11.89 9.34
N VAL A 371 16.80 10.88 9.97
CA VAL A 371 16.99 10.84 11.44
C VAL A 371 18.38 10.33 11.81
N GLU A 372 18.88 10.75 12.97
CA GLU A 372 20.14 10.23 13.54
C GLU A 372 19.94 8.95 14.37
N LYS A 373 18.71 8.70 14.82
CA LYS A 373 18.36 7.55 15.65
C LYS A 373 18.17 6.32 14.76
N LEU A 374 18.95 5.28 15.03
CA LEU A 374 18.92 4.03 14.28
C LEU A 374 17.79 3.11 14.77
N TYR A 375 17.42 2.14 13.93
CA TYR A 375 16.53 1.03 14.31
C TYR A 375 15.19 1.49 14.89
N GLN A 376 14.45 2.29 14.12
CA GLN A 376 13.13 2.77 14.48
C GLN A 376 12.09 2.43 13.43
N VAL A 377 10.87 2.12 13.87
CA VAL A 377 9.67 2.07 13.05
C VAL A 377 8.83 3.30 13.33
N TRP A 378 8.05 3.75 12.34
CA TRP A 378 7.22 4.97 12.42
C TRP A 378 7.99 6.24 12.86
N GLY A 379 9.33 6.24 12.87
CA GLY A 379 10.18 7.39 13.21
C GLY A 379 10.31 7.69 14.71
N ASN A 380 9.50 7.06 15.55
CA ASN A 380 9.50 7.33 17.00
C ASN A 380 9.30 6.07 17.88
N VAL A 381 9.17 4.88 17.29
CA VAL A 381 9.08 3.61 18.02
C VAL A 381 10.35 2.79 17.77
N PRO A 382 11.07 2.31 18.80
CA PRO A 382 12.24 1.44 18.61
C PRO A 382 11.85 0.12 17.92
N TYR A 383 12.79 -0.46 17.16
CA TYR A 383 12.66 -1.82 16.67
C TYR A 383 12.40 -2.79 17.83
N SER A 384 11.38 -3.62 17.65
CA SER A 384 11.18 -4.89 18.35
C SER A 384 12.09 -5.97 17.76
N HIS A 385 12.21 -7.11 18.44
CA HIS A 385 13.05 -8.23 17.98
C HIS A 385 12.64 -8.73 16.58
N GLY A 386 11.35 -8.75 16.26
CA GLY A 386 10.85 -9.14 14.94
C GLY A 386 11.19 -8.15 13.81
N ASP A 387 11.46 -6.88 14.10
CA ASP A 387 11.87 -5.91 13.07
C ASP A 387 13.33 -6.14 12.63
N TYR A 388 14.16 -6.69 13.52
CA TYR A 388 15.52 -7.11 13.18
C TYR A 388 15.51 -8.32 12.24
N LEU A 389 14.49 -9.18 12.26
CA LEU A 389 14.36 -10.25 11.27
C LEU A 389 14.23 -9.69 9.85
N SER A 390 13.40 -8.66 9.67
CA SER A 390 13.28 -7.97 8.37
C SER A 390 14.60 -7.39 7.91
N HIS A 391 15.34 -6.72 8.81
CA HIS A 391 16.69 -6.22 8.51
C HIS A 391 17.62 -7.34 8.03
N ASN A 392 17.67 -8.45 8.76
CA ASN A 392 18.54 -9.59 8.43
C ASN A 392 18.13 -10.31 7.13
N VAL A 393 16.83 -10.45 6.86
CA VAL A 393 16.32 -11.03 5.60
C VAL A 393 16.72 -10.14 4.42
N PHE A 394 16.61 -8.82 4.56
CA PHE A 394 17.11 -7.92 3.52
C PHE A 394 18.63 -7.97 3.36
N SER A 395 19.41 -8.05 4.44
CA SER A 395 20.88 -8.22 4.34
C SER A 395 21.27 -9.56 3.71
N LEU A 396 20.38 -10.55 3.70
CA LEU A 396 20.58 -11.81 2.99
C LEU A 396 20.29 -11.69 1.50
N VAL A 397 19.15 -11.10 1.13
CA VAL A 397 18.71 -10.97 -0.27
C VAL A 397 19.50 -9.88 -1.00
N TYR A 398 19.86 -8.81 -0.29
CA TYR A 398 20.58 -7.63 -0.77
C TYR A 398 21.77 -7.32 0.17
N PRO A 399 22.86 -8.08 0.13
CA PRO A 399 24.02 -7.86 1.00
C PRO A 399 24.59 -6.44 0.89
N GLY A 400 24.76 -5.78 2.04
CA GLY A 400 25.29 -4.41 2.10
C GLY A 400 24.28 -3.32 1.74
N TYR A 401 22.97 -3.60 1.64
CA TYR A 401 21.96 -2.56 1.39
C TYR A 401 21.98 -1.45 2.46
N GLU A 402 22.38 -1.80 3.69
CA GLU A 402 22.54 -0.88 4.81
C GLU A 402 23.58 0.22 4.54
N ASP A 403 24.50 0.00 3.59
CA ASP A 403 25.47 1.00 3.15
C ASP A 403 24.78 2.20 2.53
N SER A 404 23.68 1.99 1.78
CA SER A 404 22.83 3.02 1.18
C SER A 404 23.65 4.23 0.67
N SER A 405 23.34 5.46 1.10
CA SER A 405 24.03 6.68 0.69
C SER A 405 25.31 7.03 1.49
N TYR A 406 25.86 6.11 2.30
CA TYR A 406 26.89 6.42 3.30
C TYR A 406 28.33 6.15 2.87
N TYR A 407 28.55 5.67 1.64
CA TYR A 407 29.87 5.32 1.09
C TYR A 407 30.13 5.98 -0.26
N ARG A 408 31.26 6.70 -0.39
CA ARG A 408 31.65 7.52 -1.55
C ARG A 408 31.77 6.75 -2.85
N ASP A 409 32.05 5.46 -2.79
CA ASP A 409 32.10 4.60 -3.98
C ASP A 409 30.71 4.12 -4.44
N GLU A 410 29.64 4.63 -3.82
CA GLU A 410 28.25 4.40 -4.20
C GLU A 410 27.77 2.94 -4.06
N ARG A 411 28.55 2.06 -3.41
CA ARG A 411 28.25 0.62 -3.28
C ARG A 411 26.88 0.32 -2.65
N GLY A 412 26.35 1.23 -1.83
CA GLY A 412 25.13 1.02 -1.08
C GLY A 412 23.83 1.39 -1.82
N TYR A 413 23.89 2.16 -2.90
CA TYR A 413 22.69 2.50 -3.68
C TYR A 413 22.16 1.31 -4.47
N MET A 414 23.06 0.43 -4.91
CA MET A 414 22.73 -0.83 -5.58
C MET A 414 23.59 -1.96 -5.01
N SER A 415 22.94 -2.92 -4.35
CA SER A 415 23.61 -4.07 -3.72
C SER A 415 23.71 -5.26 -4.66
N PRO A 416 24.63 -6.23 -4.44
CA PRO A 416 24.60 -7.53 -5.11
C PRO A 416 23.31 -8.30 -4.84
N THR A 417 22.98 -9.25 -5.73
CA THR A 417 21.79 -10.10 -5.61
C THR A 417 22.17 -11.57 -5.80
N PRO A 418 22.70 -12.27 -4.77
CA PRO A 418 23.22 -13.64 -4.92
C PRO A 418 22.18 -14.65 -5.42
N PHE A 419 20.89 -14.37 -5.20
CA PHE A 419 19.75 -15.19 -5.63
C PHE A 419 18.97 -14.58 -6.81
N GLY A 420 19.49 -13.50 -7.40
CA GLY A 420 18.76 -12.60 -8.29
C GLY A 420 17.86 -11.64 -7.53
N ASP A 421 17.42 -10.56 -8.19
CA ASP A 421 16.45 -9.64 -7.58
C ASP A 421 15.03 -10.26 -7.60
N ILE A 422 14.72 -11.06 -6.58
CA ILE A 422 13.56 -11.95 -6.54
C ILE A 422 12.46 -11.55 -5.55
N ALA A 423 12.67 -10.48 -4.76
CA ALA A 423 11.85 -10.17 -3.59
C ALA A 423 10.90 -8.97 -3.79
N GLU A 424 9.71 -9.10 -3.18
CA GLU A 424 8.68 -8.08 -3.04
C GLU A 424 8.10 -8.06 -1.64
N VAL A 425 7.76 -6.88 -1.14
CA VAL A 425 7.12 -6.72 0.17
C VAL A 425 5.61 -6.64 0.02
N ILE A 426 4.90 -7.46 0.78
CA ILE A 426 3.44 -7.51 0.83
C ILE A 426 2.99 -7.39 2.28
N PHE A 427 1.88 -6.71 2.54
CA PHE A 427 1.37 -6.52 3.91
C PHE A 427 0.30 -7.55 4.27
N SER A 428 0.06 -7.75 5.57
CA SER A 428 -0.90 -8.73 6.11
C SER A 428 -2.34 -8.53 5.64
N ASP A 429 -2.67 -7.31 5.22
CA ASP A 429 -3.96 -6.93 4.66
C ASP A 429 -4.10 -7.27 3.16
N ALA A 430 -3.14 -7.99 2.58
CA ALA A 430 -3.24 -8.45 1.21
C ALA A 430 -4.38 -9.47 1.03
N HIS A 431 -5.14 -9.30 -0.05
CA HIS A 431 -6.04 -10.34 -0.54
C HIS A 431 -5.28 -11.63 -0.85
N LEU A 432 -5.96 -12.78 -0.71
CA LEU A 432 -5.42 -14.08 -1.12
C LEU A 432 -4.98 -14.08 -2.60
N GLN A 433 -5.68 -13.35 -3.46
CA GLN A 433 -5.36 -13.17 -4.87
C GLN A 433 -3.98 -12.50 -5.06
N SER A 434 -3.63 -11.50 -4.23
CA SER A 434 -2.32 -10.84 -4.25
C SER A 434 -1.22 -11.80 -3.75
N LEU A 435 -1.47 -12.51 -2.65
CA LEU A 435 -0.55 -13.55 -2.16
C LEU A 435 -0.35 -14.64 -3.23
N SER A 436 -1.38 -14.95 -4.02
CA SER A 436 -1.32 -16.02 -5.03
C SER A 436 -0.31 -15.80 -6.17
N LYS A 437 0.31 -14.61 -6.25
CA LYS A 437 1.35 -14.27 -7.24
C LYS A 437 2.74 -14.81 -6.85
N TYR A 438 2.94 -15.17 -5.59
CA TYR A 438 4.21 -15.65 -5.05
C TYR A 438 4.24 -17.18 -4.96
N SER A 439 5.43 -17.78 -5.07
CA SER A 439 5.63 -19.21 -4.80
C SER A 439 6.03 -19.48 -3.35
N THR A 440 6.73 -18.52 -2.75
CA THR A 440 7.22 -18.59 -1.37
C THR A 440 6.91 -17.29 -0.65
N ILE A 441 6.45 -17.39 0.60
CA ILE A 441 6.32 -16.28 1.53
C ILE A 441 7.24 -16.50 2.72
N ILE A 442 8.00 -15.48 3.10
CA ILE A 442 8.69 -15.41 4.40
C ILE A 442 7.95 -14.38 5.24
N ILE A 443 7.51 -14.77 6.43
CA ILE A 443 6.95 -13.82 7.40
C ILE A 443 8.11 -13.09 8.08
N SER A 444 8.35 -11.84 7.69
CA SER A 444 9.60 -11.13 7.96
C SER A 444 9.54 -10.15 9.13
N THR A 445 8.35 -9.73 9.55
CA THR A 445 8.16 -8.88 10.75
C THR A 445 7.41 -9.64 11.83
N ASP A 446 7.29 -8.99 12.99
CA ASP A 446 6.36 -9.41 14.01
C ASP A 446 4.90 -9.17 13.56
N ILE A 447 4.08 -10.22 13.45
CA ILE A 447 2.71 -10.11 12.90
C ILE A 447 1.62 -9.96 13.97
N SER A 448 0.55 -9.26 13.62
CA SER A 448 -0.73 -9.27 14.32
C SER A 448 -1.57 -10.41 13.77
N ALA A 449 -1.45 -11.61 14.36
CA ALA A 449 -2.17 -12.78 13.89
C ALA A 449 -3.70 -12.61 14.03
N SER A 450 -4.41 -12.83 12.93
CA SER A 450 -5.87 -12.89 12.86
C SER A 450 -6.32 -14.22 12.27
N GLN A 451 -7.58 -14.59 12.51
CA GLN A 451 -8.16 -15.77 11.88
C GLN A 451 -8.23 -15.63 10.35
N GLU A 452 -8.44 -14.41 9.83
CA GLU A 452 -8.41 -14.13 8.39
C GLU A 452 -7.03 -14.39 7.78
N LEU A 453 -5.96 -13.87 8.41
CA LEU A 453 -4.60 -14.10 7.93
C LEU A 453 -4.24 -15.59 7.99
N LYS A 454 -4.64 -16.29 9.05
CA LYS A 454 -4.48 -17.75 9.17
C LYS A 454 -5.12 -18.48 8.00
N ASP A 455 -6.38 -18.20 7.70
CA ASP A 455 -7.11 -18.83 6.59
C ASP A 455 -6.45 -18.52 5.23
N LYS A 456 -6.01 -17.27 5.01
CA LYS A 456 -5.29 -16.86 3.80
C LYS A 456 -3.98 -17.65 3.64
N LEU A 457 -3.17 -17.77 4.70
CA LEU A 457 -1.91 -18.51 4.68
C LEU A 457 -2.11 -20.02 4.51
N GLN A 458 -3.11 -20.62 5.17
CA GLN A 458 -3.43 -22.04 5.00
C GLN A 458 -3.82 -22.35 3.56
N ARG A 459 -4.71 -21.56 2.95
CA ARG A 459 -5.10 -21.72 1.55
C ARG A 459 -3.92 -21.54 0.59
N PHE A 460 -3.03 -20.59 0.90
CA PHE A 460 -1.80 -20.40 0.13
C PHE A 460 -0.93 -21.66 0.17
N ILE A 461 -0.68 -22.25 1.35
CA ILE A 461 0.10 -23.49 1.51
C ILE A 461 -0.61 -24.67 0.82
N GLU A 462 -1.91 -24.88 1.06
CA GLU A 462 -2.71 -25.95 0.45
C GLU A 462 -2.59 -25.97 -1.08
N SER A 463 -2.47 -24.79 -1.70
CA SER A 463 -2.34 -24.61 -3.15
C SER A 463 -1.01 -25.07 -3.75
N GLY A 464 -0.04 -25.52 -2.93
CA GLY A 464 1.24 -26.05 -3.40
C GLY A 464 2.45 -25.15 -3.14
N LYS A 465 2.33 -24.21 -2.19
CA LYS A 465 3.31 -23.13 -1.99
C LYS A 465 4.00 -23.23 -0.63
N ARG A 466 5.06 -22.43 -0.44
CA ARG A 466 5.86 -22.44 0.79
C ARG A 466 5.64 -21.21 1.65
N VAL A 467 5.41 -21.41 2.95
CA VAL A 467 5.48 -20.35 3.97
C VAL A 467 6.62 -20.66 4.93
N VAL A 468 7.47 -19.67 5.18
CA VAL A 468 8.50 -19.71 6.22
C VAL A 468 8.05 -18.82 7.38
N ILE A 469 7.98 -19.41 8.58
CA ILE A 469 7.49 -18.75 9.78
C ILE A 469 8.39 -19.07 10.97
N SER A 470 8.63 -18.09 11.84
CA SER A 470 9.37 -18.28 13.09
C SER A 470 8.44 -18.68 14.23
N ALA A 471 8.99 -19.27 15.30
CA ALA A 471 8.20 -19.68 16.45
C ALA A 471 7.49 -18.50 17.14
N GLY A 472 8.13 -17.32 17.18
CA GLY A 472 7.55 -16.11 17.76
C GLY A 472 6.29 -15.66 17.02
N ASN A 473 6.30 -15.72 15.69
CA ASN A 473 5.11 -15.44 14.87
C ASN A 473 4.07 -16.57 14.95
N LEU A 474 4.50 -17.84 14.94
CA LEU A 474 3.59 -18.98 15.01
C LEU A 474 2.80 -19.03 16.33
N LEU A 475 3.43 -18.64 17.44
CA LEU A 475 2.82 -18.59 18.78
C LEU A 475 1.60 -17.65 18.82
N LYS A 476 1.54 -16.64 17.96
CA LYS A 476 0.44 -15.67 17.93
C LYS A 476 -0.84 -16.21 17.30
N PHE A 477 -0.75 -17.28 16.52
CA PHE A 477 -1.93 -17.98 16.01
C PHE A 477 -2.49 -18.90 17.11
N LYS A 478 -3.64 -18.54 17.69
CA LYS A 478 -4.23 -19.24 18.86
C LYS A 478 -4.35 -20.76 18.72
N ASP A 479 -4.72 -21.25 17.53
CA ASP A 479 -4.80 -22.70 17.23
C ASP A 479 -3.69 -23.18 16.29
N GLY A 480 -2.58 -22.43 16.24
CA GLY A 480 -1.48 -22.67 15.32
C GLY A 480 -1.83 -22.46 13.85
N LEU A 481 -0.95 -22.96 12.98
CA LEU A 481 -1.06 -22.87 11.53
C LEU A 481 -0.82 -24.26 10.94
N CYS A 482 -1.68 -24.71 10.01
CA CYS A 482 -1.55 -26.01 9.34
C CYS A 482 -1.40 -27.22 10.29
N GLY A 483 -2.04 -27.18 11.47
CA GLY A 483 -1.94 -28.24 12.49
C GLY A 483 -0.61 -28.26 13.26
N VAL A 484 0.14 -27.16 13.22
CA VAL A 484 1.39 -26.99 13.97
C VAL A 484 1.21 -25.88 14.99
N MET A 485 1.49 -26.21 16.25
CA MET A 485 1.50 -25.26 17.37
C MET A 485 2.88 -25.25 18.02
N VAL A 486 3.32 -24.09 18.49
CA VAL A 486 4.51 -23.96 19.33
C VAL A 486 4.09 -23.77 20.78
N ASN A 487 4.81 -24.39 21.69
CA ASN A 487 4.54 -24.28 23.11
C ASN A 487 5.24 -23.05 23.70
N GLU A 488 4.71 -22.51 24.79
CA GLU A 488 5.31 -21.35 25.46
C GLU A 488 6.63 -21.67 26.16
N GLN A 489 6.92 -22.95 26.41
CA GLN A 489 8.15 -23.39 27.07
C GLN A 489 9.38 -23.08 26.20
N ILE A 490 10.31 -22.33 26.78
CA ILE A 490 11.56 -21.93 26.14
C ILE A 490 12.70 -22.83 26.62
N LEU A 491 13.51 -23.33 25.68
CA LEU A 491 14.81 -23.92 25.93
C LEU A 491 15.89 -22.99 25.38
N GLN A 492 16.89 -22.67 26.20
CA GLN A 492 18.03 -21.88 25.75
C GLN A 492 19.14 -22.80 25.23
N VAL A 493 19.59 -22.53 24.01
CA VAL A 493 20.77 -23.15 23.40
C VAL A 493 21.95 -22.19 23.55
N GLN A 494 23.05 -22.68 24.12
CA GLN A 494 24.25 -21.89 24.36
C GLN A 494 25.03 -21.67 23.07
N LYS A 495 25.76 -20.56 22.97
CA LYS A 495 26.72 -20.32 21.89
C LYS A 495 27.74 -21.44 21.78
N SER A 496 28.35 -21.58 20.60
CA SER A 496 29.32 -22.63 20.24
C SER A 496 28.77 -24.06 20.20
N GLN A 497 27.45 -24.26 20.27
CA GLN A 497 26.85 -25.55 19.96
C GLN A 497 26.94 -25.85 18.46
N ALA A 498 27.17 -27.13 18.13
CA ALA A 498 27.18 -27.61 16.76
C ALA A 498 25.74 -27.92 16.32
N VAL A 499 25.33 -27.30 15.23
CA VAL A 499 24.02 -27.47 14.59
C VAL A 499 24.21 -28.21 13.28
N THR A 500 23.43 -29.27 13.05
CA THR A 500 23.40 -29.98 11.77
C THR A 500 22.25 -29.42 10.93
N VAL A 501 22.51 -29.04 9.67
CA VAL A 501 21.53 -28.54 8.70
C VAL A 501 21.69 -29.32 7.40
N HIS A 502 20.68 -30.09 6.98
CA HIS A 502 20.72 -30.87 5.72
C HIS A 502 22.05 -31.62 5.47
N GLU A 503 22.65 -32.23 6.51
CA GLU A 503 23.96 -32.95 6.50
C GLU A 503 25.23 -32.10 6.70
N GLN A 504 25.13 -30.77 6.77
CA GLN A 504 26.27 -29.89 7.07
C GLN A 504 26.25 -29.47 8.54
N THR A 505 27.42 -29.40 9.18
CA THR A 505 27.54 -28.91 10.56
C THR A 505 28.04 -27.46 10.58
N VAL A 506 27.35 -26.61 11.33
CA VAL A 506 27.74 -25.23 11.59
C VAL A 506 27.79 -24.96 13.10
N GLN A 507 28.71 -24.10 13.54
CA GLN A 507 28.84 -23.71 14.93
C GLN A 507 28.25 -22.31 15.14
N GLU A 508 27.27 -22.21 16.04
CA GLU A 508 26.61 -20.93 16.34
C GLU A 508 27.50 -19.99 17.16
N ASP A 509 27.43 -18.69 16.86
CA ASP A 509 28.22 -17.66 17.53
C ASP A 509 27.52 -17.09 18.78
N TYR A 510 26.20 -17.25 18.86
CA TYR A 510 25.36 -16.58 19.85
C TYR A 510 24.46 -17.57 20.59
N ASN A 511 24.00 -17.16 21.77
CA ASN A 511 22.93 -17.84 22.47
C ASN A 511 21.61 -17.59 21.74
N PHE A 512 20.72 -18.57 21.75
CA PHE A 512 19.39 -18.42 21.21
C PHE A 512 18.36 -19.26 21.96
N ASN A 513 17.13 -18.79 21.93
CA ASN A 513 16.00 -19.47 22.53
C ASN A 513 15.25 -20.26 21.46
N ILE A 514 14.81 -21.46 21.81
CA ILE A 514 13.93 -22.27 20.99
C ILE A 514 12.67 -22.65 21.76
N ARG A 515 11.59 -22.87 21.01
CA ARG A 515 10.31 -23.36 21.52
C ARG A 515 10.08 -24.78 21.06
N SER A 516 9.49 -25.60 21.93
CA SER A 516 9.07 -26.94 21.54
C SER A 516 7.82 -26.87 20.67
N LEU A 517 7.68 -27.87 19.80
CA LEU A 517 6.60 -27.99 18.83
C LEU A 517 5.59 -29.05 19.27
N SER A 518 4.32 -28.81 19.02
CA SER A 518 3.22 -29.76 19.16
C SER A 518 2.61 -30.02 17.78
N THR A 519 3.03 -31.11 17.14
CA THR A 519 2.53 -31.57 15.84
C THR A 519 2.95 -33.03 15.58
N ASP A 520 2.27 -33.69 14.66
CA ASP A 520 2.65 -35.02 14.16
C ASP A 520 3.38 -34.90 12.81
N ASN A 521 4.27 -35.83 12.47
CA ASN A 521 4.86 -35.98 11.13
C ASN A 521 5.45 -34.68 10.53
N CYS A 522 6.62 -34.29 11.02
CA CYS A 522 7.45 -33.22 10.48
C CYS A 522 8.85 -33.74 10.11
N ASP A 523 9.43 -33.17 9.06
CA ASP A 523 10.81 -33.42 8.68
C ASP A 523 11.74 -32.46 9.40
N VAL A 524 12.75 -32.98 10.09
CA VAL A 524 13.74 -32.14 10.79
C VAL A 524 14.80 -31.69 9.81
N ILE A 525 14.87 -30.38 9.59
CA ILE A 525 15.80 -29.74 8.66
C ILE A 525 17.09 -29.34 9.33
N ALA A 526 16.98 -28.84 10.56
CA ALA A 526 18.11 -28.51 11.41
C ALA A 526 17.93 -29.09 12.81
N ASP A 527 19.00 -29.64 13.38
CA ASP A 527 19.04 -30.19 14.74
C ASP A 527 20.25 -29.71 15.53
N CYS A 528 20.12 -29.74 16.86
CA CYS A 528 21.24 -29.60 17.79
C CYS A 528 21.13 -30.68 18.86
N ALA A 529 22.02 -31.66 18.82
CA ALA A 529 22.07 -32.78 19.78
C ALA A 529 20.71 -33.50 19.95
N GLY A 530 20.01 -33.74 18.84
CA GLY A 530 18.69 -34.41 18.84
C GLY A 530 17.51 -33.48 19.14
N ILE A 531 17.74 -32.18 19.32
CA ILE A 531 16.71 -31.16 19.50
C ILE A 531 16.45 -30.48 18.16
N PRO A 532 15.24 -30.59 17.57
CA PRO A 532 14.92 -29.89 16.34
C PRO A 532 15.03 -28.37 16.51
N LEU A 533 15.61 -27.72 15.50
CA LEU A 533 15.73 -26.26 15.42
C LEU A 533 14.95 -25.68 14.25
N VAL A 534 14.83 -26.41 13.15
CA VAL A 534 13.99 -26.07 12.00
C VAL A 534 13.29 -27.33 11.53
N VAL A 535 11.99 -27.22 11.25
CA VAL A 535 11.19 -28.33 10.73
C VAL A 535 10.42 -27.93 9.49
N GLU A 536 10.12 -28.90 8.63
CA GLU A 536 9.17 -28.75 7.55
C GLU A 536 7.91 -29.59 7.81
N LYS A 537 6.75 -28.97 7.57
CA LYS A 537 5.44 -29.61 7.65
C LYS A 537 4.79 -29.57 6.27
N HIS A 538 4.51 -30.72 5.71
CA HIS A 538 3.65 -30.83 4.54
C HIS A 538 2.18 -30.59 4.90
N TYR A 539 1.50 -29.74 4.12
CA TYR A 539 0.07 -29.47 4.28
C TYR A 539 -0.57 -29.22 2.91
N GLY A 540 -1.58 -30.02 2.56
CA GLY A 540 -2.08 -30.08 1.18
C GLY A 540 -0.96 -30.44 0.20
N LYS A 541 -0.73 -29.60 -0.82
CA LYS A 541 0.37 -29.75 -1.78
C LYS A 541 1.63 -28.94 -1.42
N GLY A 542 1.54 -28.08 -0.40
CA GLY A 542 2.60 -27.14 -0.04
C GLY A 542 3.38 -27.55 1.21
N ILE A 543 4.22 -26.63 1.65
CA ILE A 543 5.18 -26.85 2.74
C ILE A 543 5.17 -25.63 3.65
N MET A 544 5.17 -25.87 4.95
CA MET A 544 5.42 -24.85 5.95
C MET A 544 6.76 -25.14 6.62
N THR A 545 7.71 -24.21 6.50
CA THR A 545 9.01 -24.27 7.17
C THR A 545 8.93 -23.47 8.45
N VAL A 546 9.14 -24.12 9.60
CA VAL A 546 9.05 -23.50 10.92
C VAL A 546 10.45 -23.40 11.53
N VAL A 547 10.91 -22.18 11.77
CA VAL A 547 12.13 -21.90 12.55
C VAL A 547 11.74 -21.87 14.02
N LEU A 548 12.30 -22.77 14.84
CA LEU A 548 11.84 -22.97 16.22
C LEU A 548 12.39 -21.94 17.21
N SER A 549 13.31 -21.06 16.78
CA SER A 549 13.65 -19.84 17.52
C SER A 549 12.69 -18.70 17.19
N ASP A 550 12.52 -17.76 18.13
CA ASP A 550 11.42 -16.78 18.09
C ASP A 550 11.39 -15.95 16.79
N TYR A 551 12.53 -15.51 16.29
CA TYR A 551 12.64 -14.83 14.99
C TYR A 551 13.87 -15.28 14.19
N GLY A 552 14.48 -16.42 14.53
CA GLY A 552 15.71 -16.85 13.86
C GLY A 552 16.97 -16.07 14.26
N LEU A 553 16.90 -15.24 15.30
CA LEU A 553 17.95 -14.29 15.68
C LEU A 553 18.67 -14.70 16.97
N ALA A 554 19.86 -14.11 17.17
CA ALA A 554 20.52 -14.10 18.48
C ALA A 554 19.58 -13.55 19.58
N GLN A 555 19.64 -14.16 20.76
CA GLN A 555 18.82 -13.76 21.90
C GLN A 555 19.32 -12.45 22.55
N ASP A 556 20.64 -12.34 22.69
CA ASP A 556 21.30 -11.21 23.33
C ASP A 556 21.88 -10.28 22.26
N ALA A 557 21.87 -8.97 22.53
CA ALA A 557 22.49 -8.01 21.64
C ALA A 557 24.02 -8.23 21.57
N VAL A 558 24.60 -8.02 20.39
CA VAL A 558 26.06 -8.08 20.19
C VAL A 558 26.76 -7.08 21.11
N GLU A 559 27.88 -7.48 21.73
CA GLU A 559 28.67 -6.61 22.61
C GLU A 559 29.05 -5.29 21.91
N ASN A 560 28.92 -4.16 22.63
CA ASN A 560 29.18 -2.79 22.14
C ASN A 560 28.21 -2.25 21.08
N SER A 561 27.11 -2.93 20.74
CA SER A 561 26.12 -2.40 19.78
C SER A 561 25.35 -1.16 20.26
N GLY A 562 25.63 -0.64 21.46
CA GLY A 562 24.92 0.46 22.11
C GLY A 562 25.79 1.38 22.95
N ASP A 563 27.10 1.45 22.69
CA ASP A 563 28.03 2.32 23.43
C ASP A 563 27.85 3.83 23.12
N GLY A 564 26.98 4.16 22.17
CA GLY A 564 26.65 5.53 21.75
C GLY A 564 27.71 6.20 20.86
N SER A 565 28.78 5.48 20.49
CA SER A 565 29.85 6.00 19.62
C SER A 565 29.44 6.11 18.15
N PHE A 566 28.44 5.32 17.74
CA PHE A 566 27.90 5.28 16.39
C PHE A 566 26.50 5.90 16.34
N ASN A 567 26.26 6.84 15.42
CA ASN A 567 24.93 7.38 15.14
C ASN A 567 24.57 7.23 13.66
N GLY A 568 23.31 7.49 13.30
CA GLY A 568 22.79 7.33 11.94
C GLY A 568 23.39 8.24 10.87
N ARG A 569 24.36 9.11 11.22
CA ARG A 569 25.08 9.99 10.29
C ARG A 569 26.53 9.61 10.07
N THR A 570 27.06 8.59 10.76
CA THR A 570 28.43 8.14 10.56
C THR A 570 28.63 7.64 9.12
N LEU A 571 29.62 8.22 8.43
CA LEU A 571 29.98 7.92 7.04
C LEU A 571 31.12 6.91 6.97
N GLU A 572 31.21 6.16 5.86
CA GLU A 572 32.33 5.23 5.58
C GLU A 572 32.55 4.17 6.68
N GLN A 573 31.49 3.82 7.40
CA GLN A 573 31.53 2.82 8.46
C GLN A 573 30.30 1.90 8.38
N PRO A 574 30.51 0.58 8.58
CA PRO A 574 29.43 -0.39 8.48
C PRO A 574 28.47 -0.22 9.65
N LEU A 575 27.19 -0.47 9.38
CA LEU A 575 26.16 -0.45 10.40
C LEU A 575 26.26 -1.73 11.25
N VAL A 576 26.35 -1.59 12.58
CA VAL A 576 26.37 -2.73 13.50
C VAL A 576 24.97 -3.30 13.63
N ASN A 577 24.77 -4.58 13.31
CA ASN A 577 23.51 -5.31 13.55
C ASN A 577 23.47 -5.88 14.99
N PRO A 578 22.57 -5.37 15.86
CA PRO A 578 22.51 -5.80 17.26
C PRO A 578 22.04 -7.25 17.43
N TYR A 579 21.16 -7.75 16.55
CA TYR A 579 20.57 -9.09 16.65
C TYR A 579 20.73 -9.82 15.31
N PRO A 580 21.90 -10.41 15.04
CA PRO A 580 22.17 -11.10 13.79
C PRO A 580 21.35 -12.39 13.66
N LEU A 581 21.10 -12.78 12.41
CA LEU A 581 20.52 -14.07 12.04
C LEU A 581 21.45 -15.21 12.49
N LEU A 582 20.87 -16.25 13.08
CA LEU A 582 21.61 -17.46 13.46
C LEU A 582 22.14 -18.16 12.19
N LYS A 583 23.33 -18.78 12.28
CA LYS A 583 23.98 -19.33 11.09
C LYS A 583 23.18 -20.45 10.45
N HIS A 584 22.59 -21.34 11.26
CA HIS A 584 21.75 -22.41 10.74
C HIS A 584 20.50 -21.88 10.05
N VAL A 585 19.90 -20.80 10.57
CA VAL A 585 18.73 -20.16 9.96
C VAL A 585 19.13 -19.50 8.64
N LYS A 586 20.29 -18.82 8.60
CA LYS A 586 20.86 -18.28 7.38
C LYS A 586 21.01 -19.37 6.31
N MET A 587 21.63 -20.51 6.64
CA MET A 587 21.81 -21.62 5.69
C MET A 587 20.48 -22.17 5.16
N VAL A 588 19.47 -22.30 6.02
CA VAL A 588 18.12 -22.73 5.59
C VAL A 588 17.50 -21.70 4.64
N PHE A 589 17.59 -20.41 4.97
CA PHE A 589 17.04 -19.36 4.10
C PHE A 589 17.77 -19.32 2.76
N GLU A 590 19.11 -19.41 2.75
CA GLU A 590 19.91 -19.48 1.52
C GLU A 590 19.51 -20.69 0.66
N SER A 591 19.30 -21.86 1.26
CA SER A 591 18.82 -23.05 0.55
C SER A 591 17.46 -22.82 -0.11
N ILE A 592 16.52 -22.20 0.62
CA ILE A 592 15.18 -21.87 0.09
C ILE A 592 15.27 -20.83 -1.05
N LEU A 593 16.13 -19.82 -0.92
CA LEU A 593 16.30 -18.78 -1.94
C LEU A 593 17.00 -19.33 -3.20
N GLU A 594 17.97 -20.24 -3.03
CA GLU A 594 18.65 -20.94 -4.13
C GLU A 594 17.66 -21.74 -5.00
N GLU A 595 16.68 -22.40 -4.37
CA GLU A 595 15.60 -23.12 -5.06
C GLU A 595 14.74 -22.22 -5.97
N LEU A 596 14.69 -20.91 -5.70
CA LEU A 596 13.87 -19.96 -6.45
C LEU A 596 14.54 -19.45 -7.73
N LYS A 597 15.87 -19.59 -7.91
CA LYS A 597 16.56 -19.10 -9.10
C LYS A 597 16.04 -19.76 -10.39
N LEU A 598 15.76 -18.94 -11.41
CA LEU A 598 15.57 -19.41 -12.79
C LEU A 598 16.90 -19.40 -13.56
N PHE A 599 17.73 -18.40 -13.29
CA PHE A 599 19.04 -18.21 -13.89
C PHE A 599 20.05 -17.88 -12.78
N ASP A 600 21.32 -18.11 -13.09
CA ASP A 600 22.46 -17.74 -12.27
C ASP A 600 23.51 -17.04 -13.15
N VAL A 601 24.22 -16.07 -12.59
CA VAL A 601 25.35 -15.39 -13.24
C VAL A 601 26.72 -15.88 -12.74
N SER A 602 26.74 -16.88 -11.84
CA SER A 602 27.93 -17.51 -11.25
C SER A 602 28.87 -16.53 -10.53
N ASN A 603 28.32 -15.43 -9.99
CA ASN A 603 29.06 -14.46 -9.20
C ASN A 603 28.11 -13.75 -8.23
N THR A 604 28.37 -13.89 -6.93
CA THR A 604 27.54 -13.33 -5.85
C THR A 604 27.72 -11.82 -5.66
N GLU A 605 28.78 -11.23 -6.23
CA GLU A 605 29.07 -9.79 -6.16
C GLU A 605 28.31 -8.98 -7.22
N LEU A 606 27.65 -9.66 -8.15
CA LEU A 606 26.84 -9.03 -9.20
C LEU A 606 25.38 -8.90 -8.78
N CYS A 607 24.74 -7.86 -9.29
CA CYS A 607 23.29 -7.75 -9.29
C CYS A 607 22.76 -8.24 -10.64
N PHE A 608 21.65 -8.98 -10.63
CA PHE A 608 20.97 -9.35 -11.87
C PHE A 608 19.45 -9.41 -11.71
N ILE A 609 18.76 -8.96 -12.76
CA ILE A 609 17.29 -8.90 -12.84
C ILE A 609 16.85 -9.73 -14.04
N VAL A 610 15.85 -10.60 -13.84
CA VAL A 610 15.31 -11.49 -14.88
C VAL A 610 13.89 -11.06 -15.24
N CYS A 611 13.62 -10.86 -16.52
CA CYS A 611 12.29 -10.60 -17.06
C CYS A 611 11.90 -11.71 -18.05
N ARG A 612 10.70 -12.26 -17.92
CA ARG A 612 10.13 -13.20 -18.90
C ARG A 612 9.38 -12.43 -19.97
N ARG A 613 9.81 -12.51 -21.22
CA ARG A 613 9.15 -11.82 -22.35
C ARG A 613 7.95 -12.61 -22.85
N ASP A 614 8.18 -13.88 -23.16
CA ASP A 614 7.16 -14.83 -23.59
C ASP A 614 7.68 -16.26 -23.34
N LYS A 615 7.07 -17.26 -24.00
CA LYS A 615 7.47 -18.65 -23.87
C LYS A 615 8.90 -18.84 -24.40
N LEU A 616 9.79 -19.43 -23.61
CA LEU A 616 11.20 -19.66 -23.93
C LEU A 616 12.10 -18.41 -24.01
N ASN A 617 11.55 -17.19 -24.01
CA ASN A 617 12.31 -15.96 -24.19
C ASN A 617 12.38 -15.10 -22.93
N TYR A 618 13.61 -14.73 -22.56
CA TYR A 618 13.93 -13.99 -21.34
C TYR A 618 14.85 -12.81 -21.65
N ARG A 619 14.80 -11.79 -20.80
CA ARG A 619 15.76 -10.69 -20.76
C ARG A 619 16.42 -10.67 -19.38
N ILE A 620 17.75 -10.56 -19.35
CA ILE A 620 18.53 -10.47 -18.11
C ILE A 620 19.39 -9.21 -18.15
N GLY A 621 19.29 -8.37 -17.12
CA GLY A 621 20.25 -7.31 -16.86
C GLY A 621 21.27 -7.75 -15.82
N ILE A 622 22.55 -7.48 -16.06
CA ILE A 622 23.66 -7.75 -15.16
C ILE A 622 24.32 -6.41 -14.82
N PHE A 623 24.50 -6.15 -13.53
CA PHE A 623 25.00 -4.90 -12.98
C PHE A 623 26.21 -5.17 -12.11
N ASN A 624 27.32 -4.48 -12.39
CA ASN A 624 28.50 -4.48 -11.54
C ASN A 624 28.51 -3.19 -10.73
N ASN A 625 28.30 -3.32 -9.42
CA ASN A 625 28.27 -2.18 -8.50
C ASN A 625 29.62 -1.93 -7.84
N SER A 626 30.64 -2.74 -8.15
CA SER A 626 32.00 -2.58 -7.66
C SER A 626 32.88 -1.85 -8.69
N LEU A 627 33.96 -1.23 -8.22
CA LEU A 627 34.99 -0.63 -9.09
C LEU A 627 35.78 -1.68 -9.87
N ASN A 628 35.87 -2.90 -9.34
CA ASN A 628 36.63 -3.96 -9.96
C ASN A 628 35.81 -4.65 -11.05
N PRO A 629 36.43 -5.08 -12.15
CA PRO A 629 35.76 -5.92 -13.11
C PRO A 629 35.41 -7.28 -12.51
N GLN A 630 34.26 -7.81 -12.92
CA GLN A 630 33.70 -9.04 -12.38
C GLN A 630 33.44 -10.03 -13.52
N SER A 631 33.79 -11.30 -13.28
CA SER A 631 33.43 -12.37 -14.21
C SER A 631 31.96 -12.75 -14.04
N PHE A 632 31.33 -13.19 -15.12
CA PHE A 632 29.99 -13.76 -15.06
C PHE A 632 29.82 -14.89 -16.08
N LYS A 633 28.90 -15.78 -15.77
CA LYS A 633 28.42 -16.82 -16.68
C LYS A 633 26.94 -17.04 -16.46
N ILE A 634 26.13 -16.82 -17.50
CA ILE A 634 24.69 -17.03 -17.43
C ILE A 634 24.39 -18.52 -17.57
N ASN A 635 23.80 -19.11 -16.55
CA ASN A 635 23.30 -20.49 -16.54
C ASN A 635 21.77 -20.46 -16.32
N SER A 636 21.08 -21.47 -16.87
CA SER A 636 19.64 -21.64 -16.69
C SER A 636 19.34 -22.91 -15.90
N PHE A 637 18.38 -22.83 -14.97
CA PHE A 637 17.87 -23.97 -14.21
C PHE A 637 16.52 -24.49 -14.74
N ILE A 638 16.04 -23.91 -15.84
CA ILE A 638 14.70 -24.21 -16.39
C ILE A 638 14.74 -24.78 -17.80
N GLY A 639 15.91 -24.84 -18.45
CA GLY A 639 16.04 -25.41 -19.78
C GLY A 639 17.39 -25.10 -20.40
N GLN A 640 17.66 -25.66 -21.59
CA GLN A 640 18.93 -25.43 -22.27
C GLN A 640 18.93 -24.07 -22.98
N ILE A 641 19.95 -23.23 -22.73
CA ILE A 641 20.17 -21.99 -23.50
C ILE A 641 20.55 -22.35 -24.94
N GLU A 642 19.71 -21.95 -25.90
CA GLU A 642 19.96 -22.12 -27.33
C GLU A 642 20.63 -20.88 -27.93
N LYS A 643 20.20 -19.69 -27.52
CA LYS A 643 20.71 -18.41 -28.01
C LYS A 643 20.89 -17.43 -26.87
N LEU A 644 22.04 -16.76 -26.86
CA LEU A 644 22.36 -15.63 -25.99
C LEU A 644 22.75 -14.45 -26.87
N LYS A 645 22.02 -13.34 -26.76
CA LYS A 645 22.25 -12.12 -27.54
C LYS A 645 22.37 -10.93 -26.60
N GLU A 646 23.52 -10.26 -26.60
CA GLU A 646 23.69 -8.99 -25.91
C GLU A 646 22.93 -7.85 -26.63
N LEU A 647 22.33 -6.97 -25.84
CA LEU A 647 21.64 -5.78 -26.30
C LEU A 647 22.57 -4.58 -26.19
N GLU A 648 22.77 -3.92 -27.32
CA GLU A 648 23.57 -2.70 -27.41
C GLU A 648 22.96 -1.58 -26.55
N ILE A 649 23.74 -1.10 -25.59
CA ILE A 649 23.47 0.08 -24.76
C ILE A 649 24.49 1.15 -25.12
N ASN A 650 24.04 2.39 -25.28
CA ASN A 650 24.91 3.54 -25.52
C ASN A 650 25.84 3.77 -24.31
N ASP A 651 27.14 3.91 -24.58
CA ASP A 651 28.22 4.04 -23.61
C ASP A 651 29.09 5.29 -23.82
N ASN A 652 28.60 6.25 -24.61
CA ASN A 652 29.34 7.48 -24.93
C ASN A 652 29.74 8.29 -23.68
N GLU A 653 29.04 8.12 -22.56
CA GLU A 653 29.32 8.80 -21.31
C GLU A 653 30.52 8.25 -20.53
N HIS A 654 31.11 7.12 -20.92
CA HIS A 654 32.25 6.52 -20.22
C HIS A 654 33.47 7.44 -20.12
N HIS A 655 33.64 8.33 -21.10
CA HIS A 655 34.71 9.34 -21.14
C HIS A 655 34.22 10.71 -20.72
N GLU A 656 32.94 10.84 -20.38
CA GLU A 656 32.40 12.12 -19.97
C GLU A 656 32.87 12.44 -18.56
N PRO A 657 33.16 13.72 -18.34
CA PRO A 657 33.09 14.33 -17.06
C PRO A 657 32.11 13.69 -16.05
N GLY A 658 32.64 13.02 -15.01
CA GLY A 658 31.87 12.60 -13.82
C GLY A 658 31.30 11.20 -13.95
N TYR A 659 31.88 10.40 -14.85
CA TYR A 659 31.45 9.03 -15.05
C TYR A 659 31.49 8.20 -13.77
N LEU A 660 32.59 8.28 -13.02
CA LEU A 660 32.78 7.64 -11.72
C LEU A 660 32.54 8.62 -10.55
N PRO A 661 32.34 8.13 -9.32
CA PRO A 661 32.23 8.99 -8.15
C PRO A 661 33.49 9.83 -7.93
N ALA A 662 33.34 10.97 -7.25
CA ALA A 662 34.45 11.88 -6.97
C ALA A 662 35.62 11.16 -6.27
N GLY A 663 36.83 11.35 -6.79
CA GLY A 663 38.06 10.76 -6.24
C GLY A 663 38.45 9.40 -6.84
N PHE A 664 37.67 8.86 -7.77
CA PHE A 664 37.98 7.62 -8.49
C PHE A 664 38.34 7.88 -9.95
N SER A 665 39.30 7.14 -10.48
CA SER A 665 39.88 7.34 -11.82
C SER A 665 39.36 6.32 -12.82
N VAL A 666 39.10 6.73 -14.05
CA VAL A 666 38.56 5.87 -15.12
C VAL A 666 39.56 4.81 -15.57
N GLU A 667 40.85 5.02 -15.33
CA GLU A 667 41.89 4.02 -15.55
C GLU A 667 41.75 2.80 -14.63
N ALA A 668 40.92 2.89 -13.58
CA ALA A 668 40.64 1.77 -12.66
C ALA A 668 39.61 0.77 -13.22
N ILE A 669 38.87 1.11 -14.28
CA ILE A 669 37.87 0.23 -14.90
C ILE A 669 38.38 -0.37 -16.22
N CYS A 670 38.20 -1.67 -16.41
CA CYS A 670 38.57 -2.35 -17.66
C CYS A 670 37.45 -2.27 -18.70
N SER A 671 37.70 -2.71 -19.93
CA SER A 671 36.64 -2.91 -20.95
C SER A 671 35.86 -4.19 -20.72
N ASP A 672 34.60 -4.22 -21.16
CA ASP A 672 33.79 -5.44 -21.19
C ASP A 672 34.39 -6.50 -22.11
N THR A 673 34.17 -7.76 -21.76
CA THR A 673 34.45 -8.92 -22.64
C THR A 673 33.25 -9.85 -22.68
N ASN A 674 33.32 -10.96 -23.41
CA ASN A 674 32.22 -11.93 -23.46
C ASN A 674 31.86 -12.56 -22.09
N SER A 675 32.75 -12.50 -21.10
CA SER A 675 32.57 -13.14 -19.79
C SER A 675 32.98 -12.27 -18.60
N VAL A 676 33.27 -10.99 -18.85
CA VAL A 676 33.66 -10.01 -17.82
C VAL A 676 32.87 -8.75 -18.06
N ILE A 677 32.25 -8.23 -17.00
CA ILE A 677 31.63 -6.91 -16.97
C ILE A 677 32.60 -5.94 -16.28
N SER A 678 32.80 -4.78 -16.88
CA SER A 678 33.63 -3.71 -16.33
C SER A 678 33.09 -3.22 -14.99
N GLY A 679 33.96 -2.60 -14.19
CA GLY A 679 33.55 -1.96 -12.95
C GLY A 679 32.50 -0.89 -13.19
N MET A 680 31.51 -0.79 -12.30
CA MET A 680 30.50 0.27 -12.35
C MET A 680 29.74 0.33 -13.70
N ASN A 681 29.29 -0.82 -14.23
CA ASN A 681 28.63 -0.89 -15.54
C ASN A 681 27.38 -1.81 -15.52
N VAL A 682 26.58 -1.73 -16.60
CA VAL A 682 25.37 -2.53 -16.84
C VAL A 682 25.37 -3.11 -18.25
N ARG A 683 24.96 -4.39 -18.36
CA ARG A 683 24.80 -5.12 -19.62
C ARG A 683 23.49 -5.89 -19.65
N LEU A 684 22.83 -5.94 -20.81
CA LEU A 684 21.54 -6.61 -20.99
C LEU A 684 21.64 -7.71 -22.04
N PHE A 685 20.98 -8.84 -21.80
CA PHE A 685 20.99 -10.01 -22.68
C PHE A 685 19.58 -10.53 -22.93
N ASP A 686 19.24 -10.76 -24.20
CA ASP A 686 18.10 -11.59 -24.60
C ASP A 686 18.55 -13.06 -24.69
N ILE A 687 17.76 -13.94 -24.07
CA ILE A 687 18.01 -15.38 -24.00
C ILE A 687 16.83 -16.12 -24.61
N THR A 688 17.13 -17.08 -25.48
CA THR A 688 16.14 -18.05 -25.98
C THR A 688 16.55 -19.44 -25.49
N LEU A 689 15.62 -20.13 -24.85
CA LEU A 689 15.76 -21.52 -24.42
C LEU A 689 15.24 -22.47 -25.50
N ARG A 690 15.82 -23.66 -25.60
CA ARG A 690 15.33 -24.75 -26.45
C ARG A 690 14.04 -25.37 -25.91
N ASP A 691 13.97 -25.46 -24.59
CA ASP A 691 12.89 -26.05 -23.80
C ASP A 691 12.75 -25.26 -22.49
N GLU A 692 11.57 -25.31 -21.86
CA GLU A 692 11.35 -24.71 -20.54
C GLU A 692 10.57 -25.66 -19.62
N GLN A 693 11.03 -25.80 -18.39
CA GLN A 693 10.41 -26.56 -17.31
C GLN A 693 9.90 -25.59 -16.24
N LEU A 694 8.71 -25.05 -16.48
CA LEU A 694 8.09 -24.05 -15.63
C LEU A 694 6.59 -24.29 -15.47
N HIS A 695 6.09 -23.97 -14.29
CA HIS A 695 4.66 -23.86 -14.03
C HIS A 695 4.24 -22.39 -14.08
N LEU A 696 3.32 -22.04 -14.97
CA LEU A 696 2.78 -20.68 -15.03
C LEU A 696 1.64 -20.55 -14.03
N LEU A 697 1.75 -19.59 -13.12
CA LEU A 697 0.65 -19.24 -12.23
C LEU A 697 -0.50 -18.64 -13.07
N PRO A 698 -1.77 -18.94 -12.73
CA PRO A 698 -2.91 -18.45 -13.49
C PRO A 698 -3.03 -16.92 -13.39
N SER A 699 -3.69 -16.33 -14.40
CA SER A 699 -4.13 -14.95 -14.29
C SER A 699 -5.17 -14.87 -13.17
N PRO A 700 -5.11 -13.85 -12.31
CA PRO A 700 -5.99 -13.81 -11.16
C PRO A 700 -7.39 -13.36 -11.61
N THR A 701 -8.44 -14.09 -11.18
CA THR A 701 -9.83 -13.71 -11.46
C THR A 701 -10.15 -12.36 -10.79
N PRO A 702 -10.76 -11.39 -11.49
CA PRO A 702 -11.13 -10.12 -10.89
C PRO A 702 -11.91 -10.32 -9.59
N LEU A 703 -11.57 -9.54 -8.56
CA LEU A 703 -12.32 -9.55 -7.31
C LEU A 703 -13.63 -8.78 -7.54
N GLU A 704 -14.76 -9.44 -7.33
CA GLU A 704 -16.03 -8.73 -7.21
C GLU A 704 -16.05 -7.99 -5.87
N ALA A 705 -16.38 -6.70 -5.90
CA ALA A 705 -16.56 -5.95 -4.67
C ALA A 705 -17.76 -6.53 -3.89
N SER A 706 -17.61 -6.64 -2.57
CA SER A 706 -18.68 -7.03 -1.63
C SER A 706 -19.73 -5.91 -1.53
N GLY A 707 -20.44 -5.63 -2.62
CA GLY A 707 -21.28 -4.43 -2.78
C GLY A 707 -22.55 -4.36 -1.93
N LYS A 708 -22.70 -5.20 -0.90
CA LYS A 708 -23.95 -5.32 -0.13
C LYS A 708 -23.78 -5.51 1.37
N LEU A 709 -22.55 -5.71 1.89
CA LEU A 709 -22.33 -5.99 3.31
C LEU A 709 -21.93 -4.72 4.07
N TYR A 710 -22.55 -4.51 5.23
CA TYR A 710 -22.35 -3.38 6.11
C TYR A 710 -21.95 -3.87 7.50
N LEU A 711 -21.14 -3.08 8.22
CA LEU A 711 -20.76 -3.39 9.59
C LEU A 711 -21.40 -2.40 10.57
N SER A 712 -21.98 -2.91 11.65
CA SER A 712 -22.43 -2.06 12.75
C SER A 712 -21.23 -1.64 13.61
N VAL A 713 -21.08 -0.32 13.79
CA VAL A 713 -19.93 0.28 14.47
C VAL A 713 -20.35 1.00 15.74
N GLN A 714 -19.43 1.13 16.69
CA GLN A 714 -19.70 1.75 18.00
C GLN A 714 -19.43 3.25 17.98
N ASN A 715 -19.82 3.98 19.04
CA ASN A 715 -19.60 5.43 19.15
C ASN A 715 -18.34 5.79 19.97
N ASP A 716 -17.36 4.89 20.09
CA ASP A 716 -16.16 5.06 20.92
C ASP A 716 -15.04 5.83 20.19
N ARG A 717 -15.09 5.88 18.85
CA ARG A 717 -14.10 6.53 17.97
C ARG A 717 -14.79 7.22 16.79
N THR A 718 -14.00 7.97 16.03
CA THR A 718 -14.45 8.51 14.75
C THR A 718 -14.78 7.37 13.78
N LEU A 719 -15.73 7.56 12.86
CA LEU A 719 -16.10 6.56 11.85
C LEU A 719 -14.89 6.20 10.99
N LYS A 720 -14.10 7.21 10.62
CA LYS A 720 -12.85 7.04 9.88
C LYS A 720 -11.86 6.12 10.61
N GLU A 721 -11.57 6.39 11.89
CA GLU A 721 -10.64 5.54 12.65
C GLU A 721 -11.13 4.10 12.78
N GLN A 722 -12.45 3.88 12.90
CA GLN A 722 -13.00 2.53 12.96
C GLN A 722 -12.80 1.74 11.67
N ILE A 723 -12.83 2.42 10.51
CA ILE A 723 -12.55 1.79 9.21
C ILE A 723 -11.04 1.58 9.04
N LEU A 724 -10.22 2.60 9.34
CA LEU A 724 -8.76 2.52 9.20
C LEU A 724 -8.13 1.40 10.04
N LEU A 725 -8.69 1.12 11.22
CA LEU A 725 -8.21 0.04 12.11
C LEU A 725 -8.67 -1.37 11.67
N ARG A 726 -9.46 -1.48 10.60
CA ARG A 726 -9.87 -2.73 9.95
C ARG A 726 -9.16 -2.84 8.61
N GLU A 727 -7.98 -3.44 8.63
CA GLU A 727 -7.08 -3.40 7.48
C GLU A 727 -7.68 -3.99 6.20
N THR A 728 -8.58 -4.97 6.32
CA THR A 728 -9.32 -5.62 5.22
C THR A 728 -10.75 -5.10 5.03
N PHE A 729 -11.11 -3.92 5.57
CA PHE A 729 -12.49 -3.42 5.56
C PHE A 729 -13.14 -3.45 4.17
N PHE A 730 -12.48 -2.90 3.16
CA PHE A 730 -13.01 -2.84 1.79
C PHE A 730 -12.95 -4.17 1.03
N GLU A 731 -12.34 -5.21 1.59
CA GLU A 731 -12.52 -6.57 1.07
C GLU A 731 -13.94 -7.08 1.36
N HIS A 732 -14.49 -6.69 2.52
CA HIS A 732 -15.70 -7.31 3.08
C HIS A 732 -16.91 -6.39 3.13
N PHE A 733 -16.72 -5.07 3.23
CA PHE A 733 -17.79 -4.12 3.49
C PHE A 733 -17.81 -2.95 2.50
N CYS A 734 -19.02 -2.52 2.15
CA CYS A 734 -19.26 -1.30 1.36
C CYS A 734 -19.74 -0.12 2.23
N GLY A 735 -20.07 -0.36 3.49
CA GLY A 735 -20.61 0.66 4.37
C GLY A 735 -20.70 0.27 5.83
N ILE A 736 -21.24 1.18 6.64
CA ILE A 736 -21.39 1.02 8.08
C ILE A 736 -22.80 1.39 8.56
N LYS A 737 -23.24 0.77 9.66
CA LYS A 737 -24.40 1.22 10.45
C LYS A 737 -23.90 1.87 11.74
N VAL A 738 -24.34 3.09 12.03
CA VAL A 738 -23.96 3.84 13.23
C VAL A 738 -25.18 4.37 13.97
N ASP A 739 -25.12 4.43 15.29
CA ASP A 739 -26.15 5.03 16.12
C ASP A 739 -26.29 6.54 15.90
N TRP A 740 -27.52 7.06 15.83
CA TRP A 740 -27.82 8.47 15.57
C TRP A 740 -27.13 9.45 16.53
N LYS A 741 -26.81 9.04 17.77
CA LYS A 741 -26.10 9.88 18.74
C LYS A 741 -24.72 10.27 18.27
N TYR A 742 -24.08 9.45 17.43
CA TYR A 742 -22.81 9.82 16.82
C TYR A 742 -22.89 11.18 16.14
N PHE A 743 -23.96 11.43 15.39
CA PHE A 743 -24.18 12.71 14.71
C PHE A 743 -24.72 13.77 15.67
N ALA A 744 -25.68 13.42 16.52
CA ALA A 744 -26.32 14.39 17.39
C ALA A 744 -25.38 15.02 18.44
N ASP A 745 -24.32 14.31 18.84
CA ASP A 745 -23.38 14.76 19.87
C ASP A 745 -22.14 15.47 19.28
N LYS A 746 -22.04 15.61 17.96
CA LYS A 746 -20.88 16.20 17.28
C LYS A 746 -21.18 17.58 16.69
N ALA A 747 -20.13 18.39 16.59
CA ALA A 747 -20.21 19.68 15.90
C ALA A 747 -20.37 19.45 14.38
N VAL A 748 -21.14 20.33 13.74
CA VAL A 748 -21.42 20.28 12.30
C VAL A 748 -20.12 20.33 11.48
N GLU A 749 -19.16 21.15 11.91
CA GLU A 749 -17.86 21.32 11.28
C GLU A 749 -17.05 20.02 11.30
N PHE A 750 -17.00 19.35 12.45
CA PHE A 750 -16.33 18.06 12.60
C PHE A 750 -16.93 17.00 11.66
N THR A 751 -18.27 16.91 11.60
CA THR A 751 -18.95 15.97 10.71
C THR A 751 -18.67 16.26 9.23
N LYS A 752 -18.60 17.54 8.84
CA LYS A 752 -18.25 17.94 7.47
C LYS A 752 -16.83 17.57 7.10
N GLU A 753 -15.87 17.76 8.01
CA GLU A 753 -14.47 17.37 7.80
C GLU A 753 -14.34 15.85 7.63
N GLU A 754 -14.93 15.07 8.54
CA GLU A 754 -14.90 13.61 8.45
C GLU A 754 -15.61 13.08 7.18
N ALA A 755 -16.70 13.75 6.76
CA ALA A 755 -17.44 13.40 5.55
C ALA A 755 -16.59 13.47 4.27
N LEU A 756 -15.56 14.34 4.21
CA LEU A 756 -14.70 14.45 3.04
C LEU A 756 -13.99 13.13 2.75
N TRP A 757 -13.43 12.51 3.79
CA TRP A 757 -12.76 11.22 3.67
C TRP A 757 -13.77 10.09 3.36
N LEU A 758 -14.89 10.01 4.08
CA LEU A 758 -15.90 8.97 3.89
C LEU A 758 -16.46 8.96 2.46
N LYS A 759 -16.75 10.15 1.91
CA LYS A 759 -17.21 10.31 0.51
C LYS A 759 -16.14 9.90 -0.49
N ARG A 760 -14.88 10.30 -0.26
CA ARG A 760 -13.74 9.94 -1.12
C ARG A 760 -13.56 8.41 -1.18
N GLN A 761 -13.73 7.74 -0.05
CA GLN A 761 -13.68 6.27 0.04
C GLN A 761 -14.94 5.56 -0.46
N LYS A 762 -16.00 6.30 -0.80
CA LYS A 762 -17.33 5.80 -1.19
C LYS A 762 -17.97 4.89 -0.14
N VAL A 763 -17.81 5.24 1.14
CA VAL A 763 -18.44 4.51 2.26
C VAL A 763 -19.90 4.91 2.37
N ASP A 764 -20.82 3.95 2.25
CA ASP A 764 -22.24 4.18 2.52
C ASP A 764 -22.52 4.08 4.03
N ILE A 765 -23.49 4.87 4.52
CA ILE A 765 -23.76 5.02 5.95
C ILE A 765 -25.26 4.86 6.21
N ILE A 766 -25.59 3.95 7.14
CA ILE A 766 -26.91 3.74 7.69
C ILE A 766 -26.94 4.35 9.10
N VAL A 767 -27.89 5.25 9.37
CA VAL A 767 -28.05 5.86 10.70
C VAL A 767 -29.18 5.20 11.46
N ASP A 768 -28.87 4.62 12.61
CA ASP A 768 -29.79 3.88 13.45
C ASP A 768 -30.38 4.76 14.55
N PHE A 769 -31.65 5.11 14.42
CA PHE A 769 -32.45 5.80 15.44
C PHE A 769 -33.20 4.82 16.36
N SER A 770 -33.22 3.54 16.01
CA SER A 770 -34.10 2.55 16.65
C SER A 770 -33.66 2.19 18.07
N SER A 771 -32.35 2.25 18.35
CA SER A 771 -31.71 2.01 19.66
C SER A 771 -32.27 2.88 20.79
N ASN A 772 -32.64 4.12 20.50
CA ASN A 772 -33.19 5.07 21.46
C ASN A 772 -34.61 5.53 21.12
N MET A 773 -35.31 4.76 20.28
CA MET A 773 -36.73 4.97 20.02
C MET A 773 -37.58 4.39 21.16
N ASN A 774 -37.32 4.85 22.39
CA ASN A 774 -37.75 4.23 23.66
C ASN A 774 -38.90 4.99 24.35
N PHE A 775 -39.51 6.00 23.70
CA PHE A 775 -40.62 6.83 24.21
C PHE A 775 -40.21 7.80 25.35
N TYR A 776 -39.39 7.36 26.29
CA TYR A 776 -38.74 8.18 27.33
C TYR A 776 -37.43 7.53 27.79
N PRO A 777 -36.33 8.28 27.95
CA PRO A 777 -36.24 9.75 27.88
C PRO A 777 -35.98 10.32 26.47
N ASP A 778 -35.59 9.48 25.51
CA ASP A 778 -34.96 9.93 24.26
C ASP A 778 -35.98 10.35 23.18
N LEU A 779 -36.22 9.51 22.17
CA LEU A 779 -37.00 9.85 20.99
C LEU A 779 -38.44 9.29 21.09
N THR A 780 -39.41 10.07 20.60
CA THR A 780 -40.81 9.65 20.44
C THR A 780 -41.38 10.04 19.08
N LEU A 781 -42.02 9.09 18.40
CA LEU A 781 -42.86 9.24 17.20
C LEU A 781 -44.35 9.20 17.53
N VAL A 782 -44.71 9.16 18.83
CA VAL A 782 -46.08 9.36 19.28
C VAL A 782 -46.17 10.74 19.91
N ASP A 783 -47.09 11.55 19.41
CA ASP A 783 -47.32 12.96 19.73
C ASP A 783 -48.20 13.16 20.98
N ASN A 784 -48.29 12.16 21.85
CA ASN A 784 -49.12 12.21 23.07
C ASN A 784 -48.66 13.31 24.04
N ILE A 785 -47.38 13.68 23.99
CA ILE A 785 -46.82 14.89 24.62
C ILE A 785 -46.20 15.73 23.51
N LYS A 786 -46.95 16.70 23.01
CA LYS A 786 -46.61 17.51 21.84
C LYS A 786 -45.20 18.11 21.89
N THR A 787 -44.82 18.73 23.02
CA THR A 787 -43.51 19.37 23.17
C THR A 787 -42.34 18.38 23.07
N ARG A 788 -42.51 17.13 23.52
CA ARG A 788 -41.47 16.09 23.41
C ARG A 788 -41.38 15.52 22.00
N TYR A 789 -42.51 15.43 21.32
CA TYR A 789 -42.56 15.05 19.91
C TYR A 789 -41.88 16.11 19.03
N GLU A 790 -42.21 17.39 19.22
CA GLU A 790 -41.53 18.51 18.53
C GLU A 790 -40.02 18.50 18.79
N HIS A 791 -39.59 18.27 20.04
CA HIS A 791 -38.17 18.13 20.36
C HIS A 791 -37.50 16.94 19.66
N THR A 792 -38.23 15.82 19.51
CA THR A 792 -37.77 14.65 18.76
C THR A 792 -37.60 14.98 17.28
N LEU A 793 -38.58 15.63 16.66
CA LEU A 793 -38.51 16.03 15.26
C LEU A 793 -37.35 17.00 15.00
N THR A 794 -37.11 17.96 15.89
CA THR A 794 -35.94 18.86 15.78
C THR A 794 -34.63 18.09 15.81
N LYS A 795 -34.49 17.10 16.71
CA LYS A 795 -33.29 16.24 16.76
C LYS A 795 -33.12 15.40 15.51
N ILE A 796 -34.19 14.75 15.05
CA ILE A 796 -34.16 13.94 13.83
C ILE A 796 -33.81 14.81 12.61
N SER A 797 -34.44 15.99 12.47
CA SER A 797 -34.15 16.93 11.40
C SER A 797 -32.68 17.36 11.40
N HIS A 798 -32.12 17.67 12.58
CA HIS A 798 -30.72 18.03 12.72
C HIS A 798 -29.80 16.89 12.26
N VAL A 799 -30.09 15.65 12.64
CA VAL A 799 -29.31 14.49 12.18
C VAL A 799 -29.51 14.26 10.67
N PHE A 800 -30.71 14.45 10.11
CA PHE A 800 -30.92 14.37 8.66
C PHE A 800 -30.10 15.41 7.89
N ASP A 801 -29.95 16.63 8.43
CA ASP A 801 -29.06 17.64 7.84
C ASP A 801 -27.59 17.17 7.85
N LEU A 802 -27.14 16.55 8.95
CA LEU A 802 -25.79 15.98 9.06
C LEU A 802 -25.60 14.76 8.13
N MET A 803 -26.60 13.90 8.02
CA MET A 803 -26.61 12.76 7.10
C MET A 803 -26.40 13.20 5.66
N ALA A 804 -27.08 14.27 5.23
CA ALA A 804 -26.90 14.85 3.90
C ALA A 804 -25.46 15.34 3.67
N HIS A 805 -24.77 15.85 4.71
CA HIS A 805 -23.35 16.19 4.61
C HIS A 805 -22.44 14.97 4.42
N CYS A 806 -22.81 13.79 4.91
CA CYS A 806 -22.03 12.56 4.80
C CYS A 806 -22.43 11.65 3.62
N ASN A 807 -23.41 12.05 2.79
CA ASN A 807 -24.04 11.18 1.78
C ASN A 807 -24.67 9.91 2.38
N ALA A 808 -25.13 9.99 3.64
CA ALA A 808 -25.84 8.92 4.31
C ALA A 808 -27.30 8.92 3.85
N SER A 809 -27.71 7.90 3.09
CA SER A 809 -29.01 7.86 2.42
C SER A 809 -30.05 6.95 3.09
N ASN A 810 -29.71 6.32 4.22
CA ASN A 810 -30.56 5.32 4.86
C ASN A 810 -30.66 5.59 6.37
N ALA A 811 -31.89 5.70 6.88
CA ALA A 811 -32.15 5.85 8.31
C ALA A 811 -33.04 4.73 8.82
N LEU A 812 -32.61 4.05 9.89
CA LEU A 812 -33.30 2.92 10.50
C LEU A 812 -34.09 3.36 11.74
N PHE A 813 -35.35 2.98 11.79
CA PHE A 813 -36.29 3.30 12.87
C PHE A 813 -37.03 2.05 13.32
N SER A 814 -37.59 2.11 14.52
CA SER A 814 -38.63 1.18 14.99
C SER A 814 -39.78 1.98 15.59
N LEU A 815 -40.99 1.44 15.63
CA LEU A 815 -42.15 2.17 16.15
C LEU A 815 -42.17 2.16 17.69
N HIS A 816 -43.25 2.60 18.34
CA HIS A 816 -43.34 2.61 19.81
C HIS A 816 -44.25 1.53 20.35
N ARG A 817 -44.11 1.25 21.64
CA ARG A 817 -45.16 0.59 22.43
C ARG A 817 -46.39 1.50 22.54
N LYS A 818 -47.54 0.90 22.81
CA LYS A 818 -48.76 1.64 23.16
C LYS A 818 -48.55 2.43 24.47
N PRO A 819 -48.84 3.74 24.54
CA PRO A 819 -48.83 4.49 25.78
C PRO A 819 -49.81 3.88 26.80
N GLN A 820 -49.46 3.89 28.09
CA GLN A 820 -50.28 3.29 29.16
C GLN A 820 -51.60 4.04 29.45
N ASN A 821 -51.79 5.23 28.84
CA ASN A 821 -52.95 6.10 29.11
C ASN A 821 -53.94 6.07 27.92
N ARG A 822 -55.19 5.65 28.18
CA ARG A 822 -56.44 5.75 27.36
C ARG A 822 -56.33 6.11 25.85
N MET A 823 -55.42 5.50 25.10
CA MET A 823 -55.35 5.59 23.65
C MET A 823 -55.94 4.30 23.07
N THR A 824 -56.93 4.41 22.18
CA THR A 824 -57.48 3.22 21.50
C THR A 824 -56.49 2.71 20.45
N ASP A 825 -56.68 1.48 19.97
CA ASP A 825 -55.82 0.89 18.94
C ASP A 825 -55.96 1.63 17.60
N GLU A 826 -57.15 2.12 17.28
CA GLU A 826 -57.39 2.94 16.11
C GLU A 826 -56.64 4.27 16.19
N LEU A 827 -56.70 4.95 17.36
CA LEU A 827 -56.08 6.25 17.54
C LEU A 827 -54.55 6.19 17.50
N ILE A 828 -53.92 5.16 18.08
CA ILE A 828 -52.47 5.01 18.01
C ILE A 828 -52.01 4.63 16.60
N SER A 829 -52.73 3.74 15.91
CA SER A 829 -52.41 3.35 14.55
C SER A 829 -52.48 4.56 13.60
N GLN A 830 -53.54 5.37 13.72
CA GLN A 830 -53.69 6.62 12.98
C GLN A 830 -52.53 7.59 13.26
N ARG A 831 -52.20 7.84 14.53
CA ARG A 831 -51.11 8.77 14.89
C ARG A 831 -49.75 8.29 14.39
N LEU A 832 -49.45 6.99 14.51
CA LEU A 832 -48.22 6.43 13.97
C LEU A 832 -48.17 6.57 12.44
N ALA A 833 -49.27 6.35 11.74
CA ALA A 833 -49.35 6.55 10.29
C ALA A 833 -49.09 8.02 9.89
N GLU A 834 -49.72 8.97 10.57
CA GLU A 834 -49.53 10.41 10.34
C GLU A 834 -48.08 10.85 10.63
N ASN A 835 -47.53 10.43 11.77
CA ASN A 835 -46.18 10.83 12.19
C ASN A 835 -45.08 10.16 11.34
N VAL A 836 -45.30 8.92 10.86
CA VAL A 836 -44.39 8.27 9.90
C VAL A 836 -44.45 8.95 8.54
N ARG A 837 -45.63 9.40 8.07
CA ARG A 837 -45.73 10.22 6.84
C ARG A 837 -44.90 11.49 6.97
N GLN A 838 -45.08 12.24 8.06
CA GLN A 838 -44.30 13.44 8.31
C GLN A 838 -42.79 13.18 8.36
N LEU A 839 -42.36 12.08 9.00
CA LEU A 839 -40.96 11.66 9.04
C LEU A 839 -40.41 11.36 7.63
N CYS A 840 -41.19 10.66 6.80
CA CYS A 840 -40.81 10.31 5.44
C CYS A 840 -40.71 11.56 4.54
N ASP A 841 -41.63 12.52 4.70
CA ASP A 841 -41.61 13.78 3.95
C ASP A 841 -40.33 14.57 4.28
N MET A 842 -39.99 14.71 5.58
CA MET A 842 -38.75 15.35 6.02
C MET A 842 -37.49 14.68 5.46
N ALA A 843 -37.52 13.35 5.37
CA ALA A 843 -36.41 12.56 4.83
C ALA A 843 -36.29 12.68 3.31
N MET A 844 -37.42 12.73 2.60
CA MET A 844 -37.49 12.79 1.14
C MET A 844 -36.84 14.06 0.59
N ASP A 845 -37.06 15.21 1.26
CA ASP A 845 -36.42 16.50 0.93
C ASP A 845 -34.88 16.45 0.98
N LYS A 846 -34.31 15.44 1.64
CA LYS A 846 -32.87 15.22 1.80
C LYS A 846 -32.37 13.99 1.05
N GLY A 847 -33.21 13.30 0.29
CA GLY A 847 -32.86 12.06 -0.41
C GLY A 847 -32.62 10.87 0.54
N ILE A 848 -33.24 10.86 1.72
CA ILE A 848 -33.06 9.81 2.74
C ILE A 848 -34.22 8.80 2.66
N ASN A 849 -33.86 7.52 2.66
CA ASN A 849 -34.78 6.39 2.79
C ASN A 849 -35.00 6.04 4.26
N ILE A 850 -36.25 5.84 4.64
CA ILE A 850 -36.67 5.39 5.97
C ILE A 850 -36.89 3.89 5.96
N HIS A 851 -36.25 3.20 6.90
CA HIS A 851 -36.40 1.76 7.09
C HIS A 851 -37.04 1.50 8.44
N LEU A 852 -38.16 0.77 8.47
CA LEU A 852 -38.83 0.38 9.71
C LEU A 852 -38.55 -1.09 10.02
N GLN A 853 -38.06 -1.35 11.23
CA GLN A 853 -37.93 -2.71 11.77
C GLN A 853 -38.99 -3.02 12.83
N CYS A 854 -39.43 -4.28 12.86
CA CYS A 854 -40.21 -4.82 13.96
C CYS A 854 -39.33 -4.97 15.22
N HIS A 855 -39.97 -5.03 16.39
CA HIS A 855 -39.27 -5.21 17.66
C HIS A 855 -40.21 -5.85 18.70
N PRO A 856 -39.73 -6.82 19.51
CA PRO A 856 -40.60 -7.68 20.32
C PRO A 856 -41.49 -6.95 21.34
N TYR A 857 -41.01 -5.80 21.82
CA TYR A 857 -41.68 -5.03 22.88
C TYR A 857 -42.43 -3.78 22.36
N LYS A 858 -42.69 -3.68 21.05
CA LYS A 858 -43.29 -2.51 20.39
C LYS A 858 -44.64 -2.87 19.72
N TYR A 859 -45.43 -1.85 19.35
CA TYR A 859 -46.82 -2.04 18.92
C TYR A 859 -46.96 -2.94 17.68
N TYR A 860 -46.14 -2.67 16.65
CA TYR A 860 -46.01 -3.53 15.47
C TYR A 860 -44.80 -4.47 15.67
N GLY A 861 -45.04 -5.54 16.45
CA GLY A 861 -43.99 -6.46 16.90
C GLY A 861 -43.70 -7.62 15.95
N TYR A 862 -44.65 -7.99 15.08
CA TYR A 862 -44.50 -9.09 14.12
C TYR A 862 -44.15 -8.58 12.72
N LEU A 863 -43.41 -9.38 11.98
CA LEU A 863 -42.91 -9.02 10.65
C LEU A 863 -44.04 -8.73 9.64
N GLN A 864 -45.07 -9.60 9.61
CA GLN A 864 -46.24 -9.41 8.74
C GLN A 864 -46.97 -8.08 9.06
N GLN A 865 -47.14 -7.76 10.33
CA GLN A 865 -47.84 -6.54 10.74
C GLN A 865 -47.08 -5.27 10.32
N MET A 866 -45.76 -5.27 10.44
CA MET A 866 -44.92 -4.16 9.98
C MET A 866 -44.98 -4.02 8.45
N SER A 867 -44.90 -5.14 7.73
CA SER A 867 -45.02 -5.16 6.27
C SER A 867 -46.36 -4.60 5.79
N ASP A 868 -47.46 -5.02 6.42
CA ASP A 868 -48.81 -4.52 6.10
C ASP A 868 -48.95 -3.03 6.39
N PHE A 869 -48.38 -2.54 7.50
CA PHE A 869 -48.35 -1.12 7.83
C PHE A 869 -47.60 -0.29 6.78
N ILE A 870 -46.40 -0.72 6.36
CA ILE A 870 -45.62 -0.04 5.33
C ILE A 870 -46.37 -0.02 3.99
N ASN A 871 -46.91 -1.17 3.57
CA ASN A 871 -47.65 -1.30 2.32
C ASN A 871 -48.94 -0.46 2.32
N HIS A 872 -49.62 -0.35 3.47
CA HIS A 872 -50.80 0.50 3.62
C HIS A 872 -50.47 2.00 3.46
N LEU A 873 -49.31 2.44 3.97
CA LEU A 873 -48.90 3.84 3.82
C LEU A 873 -48.56 4.21 2.37
N ASN A 874 -48.01 3.25 1.61
CA ASN A 874 -47.63 3.36 0.20
C ASN A 874 -46.77 4.61 -0.11
N ILE A 875 -45.70 4.79 0.68
CA ILE A 875 -44.75 5.91 0.54
C ILE A 875 -43.50 5.44 -0.21
N GLU A 876 -42.99 6.26 -1.12
CA GLU A 876 -41.88 5.90 -2.02
C GLU A 876 -40.56 5.62 -1.26
N ASN A 877 -40.18 6.46 -0.30
CA ASN A 877 -38.92 6.33 0.44
C ASN A 877 -39.05 5.51 1.75
N LEU A 878 -40.15 4.78 1.95
CA LEU A 878 -40.37 3.93 3.13
C LEU A 878 -40.19 2.45 2.79
N TYR A 879 -39.36 1.74 3.57
CA TYR A 879 -38.97 0.35 3.35
C TYR A 879 -39.02 -0.46 4.65
N LEU A 880 -39.06 -1.79 4.50
CA LEU A 880 -38.94 -2.74 5.60
C LEU A 880 -37.47 -3.06 5.87
N ALA A 881 -37.11 -3.04 7.15
CA ALA A 881 -35.88 -3.64 7.67
C ALA A 881 -36.20 -4.89 8.49
N VAL A 882 -35.51 -5.98 8.22
CA VAL A 882 -35.65 -7.25 8.97
C VAL A 882 -34.49 -7.39 9.93
N ASN A 883 -34.77 -7.45 11.23
CA ASN A 883 -33.78 -7.83 12.24
C ASN A 883 -34.02 -9.29 12.65
N THR A 884 -33.01 -10.13 12.47
CA THR A 884 -33.12 -11.57 12.68
C THR A 884 -33.32 -11.92 14.16
N SER A 885 -32.65 -11.20 15.08
CA SER A 885 -32.83 -11.35 16.53
C SER A 885 -34.28 -11.05 16.93
N HIS A 886 -34.79 -9.88 16.55
CA HIS A 886 -36.15 -9.46 16.86
C HIS A 886 -37.22 -10.42 16.31
N THR A 887 -37.02 -10.89 15.07
CA THR A 887 -37.98 -11.78 14.40
C THR A 887 -38.07 -13.13 15.13
N ILE A 888 -36.92 -13.73 15.46
CA ILE A 888 -36.86 -15.02 16.16
C ILE A 888 -37.45 -14.95 17.57
N MET A 889 -37.28 -13.82 18.27
CA MET A 889 -37.88 -13.63 19.60
C MET A 889 -39.41 -13.66 19.58
N MET A 890 -40.03 -13.32 18.45
CA MET A 890 -41.49 -13.17 18.32
C MET A 890 -42.19 -14.41 17.76
N GLU A 891 -41.51 -15.22 16.95
CA GLU A 891 -42.12 -16.34 16.24
C GLU A 891 -41.79 -17.69 16.91
N LYS A 892 -42.64 -18.09 17.87
CA LYS A 892 -42.36 -19.22 18.79
C LYS A 892 -42.68 -20.61 18.24
N GLU A 893 -43.45 -20.75 17.16
CA GLU A 893 -44.04 -22.04 16.73
C GLU A 893 -43.93 -22.38 15.23
N THR A 894 -43.72 -21.37 14.36
CA THR A 894 -43.51 -21.54 12.91
C THR A 894 -42.21 -20.87 12.49
N PRO A 895 -41.49 -21.39 11.47
CA PRO A 895 -40.32 -20.70 10.94
C PRO A 895 -40.75 -19.32 10.44
N ALA A 896 -40.06 -18.28 10.89
CA ALA A 896 -40.30 -16.94 10.39
C ALA A 896 -39.96 -16.84 8.91
N ILE A 897 -40.89 -16.32 8.13
CA ILE A 897 -40.75 -16.13 6.69
C ILE A 897 -40.99 -14.66 6.39
N ILE A 898 -40.12 -14.07 5.57
CA ILE A 898 -40.30 -12.70 5.11
C ILE A 898 -41.51 -12.66 4.15
N PRO A 899 -42.49 -11.77 4.38
CA PRO A 899 -43.66 -11.67 3.52
C PRO A 899 -43.25 -11.43 2.06
N SER A 900 -43.82 -12.17 1.11
CA SER A 900 -43.47 -12.05 -0.31
C SER A 900 -43.78 -10.68 -0.93
N ASN A 901 -44.72 -9.93 -0.34
CA ASN A 901 -45.08 -8.57 -0.71
C ASN A 901 -44.31 -7.50 0.11
N ALA A 902 -43.31 -7.89 0.89
CA ALA A 902 -42.53 -6.96 1.69
C ALA A 902 -41.66 -6.07 0.82
N LYS A 903 -41.69 -4.77 1.07
CA LYS A 903 -40.77 -3.79 0.49
C LYS A 903 -39.41 -3.82 1.23
N LEU A 904 -38.75 -4.98 1.24
CA LEU A 904 -37.50 -5.24 1.95
C LEU A 904 -36.33 -4.47 1.30
N ASN A 905 -35.54 -3.77 2.12
CA ASN A 905 -34.29 -3.17 1.65
C ASN A 905 -33.10 -3.40 2.58
N LEU A 906 -33.33 -3.62 3.88
CA LEU A 906 -32.28 -3.89 4.86
C LEU A 906 -32.52 -5.21 5.60
N LEU A 907 -31.45 -5.97 5.79
CA LEU A 907 -31.40 -7.16 6.63
C LEU A 907 -30.32 -6.97 7.70
N LEU A 908 -30.71 -6.94 8.97
CA LEU A 908 -29.84 -6.83 10.14
C LEU A 908 -29.66 -8.21 10.73
N ILE A 909 -28.42 -8.72 10.65
CA ILE A 909 -28.06 -10.08 11.05
C ILE A 909 -27.41 -10.03 12.43
N SER A 910 -28.10 -10.62 13.41
CA SER A 910 -27.61 -10.88 14.77
C SER A 910 -28.41 -12.02 15.41
N SER A 911 -27.89 -12.60 16.49
CA SER A 911 -28.55 -13.68 17.24
C SER A 911 -29.07 -13.19 18.59
N PRO A 912 -30.27 -13.59 19.02
CA PRO A 912 -30.70 -13.41 20.40
C PRO A 912 -29.99 -14.45 21.30
N ILE A 913 -30.19 -14.34 22.62
CA ILE A 913 -29.79 -15.36 23.59
C ILE A 913 -31.00 -15.96 24.29
N ARG A 914 -30.87 -17.22 24.70
CA ARG A 914 -31.82 -17.93 25.55
C ARG A 914 -31.20 -18.18 26.92
N ASP A 915 -31.90 -17.78 27.99
CA ASP A 915 -31.46 -18.07 29.35
C ASP A 915 -31.79 -19.51 29.78
N ILE A 916 -31.41 -19.85 31.01
CA ILE A 916 -31.66 -21.18 31.62
C ILE A 916 -33.16 -21.49 31.81
N HIS A 917 -34.04 -20.49 31.71
CA HIS A 917 -35.49 -20.62 31.82
C HIS A 917 -36.19 -20.59 30.46
N CYS A 918 -35.43 -20.72 29.37
CA CYS A 918 -35.92 -20.63 27.99
C CYS A 918 -36.51 -19.26 27.61
N GLN A 919 -36.15 -18.20 28.33
CA GLN A 919 -36.55 -16.83 28.01
C GLN A 919 -35.59 -16.23 27.00
N MET A 920 -36.14 -15.48 26.05
CA MET A 920 -35.37 -14.86 24.97
C MET A 920 -35.00 -13.43 25.32
N TYR A 921 -33.74 -13.06 25.08
CA TYR A 921 -33.23 -11.72 25.29
C TYR A 921 -32.57 -11.19 24.03
N ASP A 922 -32.80 -9.90 23.79
CA ASP A 922 -32.17 -9.17 22.71
C ASP A 922 -30.79 -8.67 23.15
N VAL A 923 -29.76 -9.29 22.61
CA VAL A 923 -28.36 -9.03 22.98
C VAL A 923 -27.46 -8.86 21.75
N HIS A 924 -28.01 -9.05 20.55
CA HIS A 924 -27.28 -8.94 19.29
C HIS A 924 -25.97 -9.76 19.28
N LEU A 925 -25.99 -11.05 19.62
CA LEU A 925 -24.77 -11.87 19.54
C LEU A 925 -24.32 -12.12 18.10
N PRO A 926 -23.02 -12.37 17.86
CA PRO A 926 -22.55 -12.90 16.58
C PRO A 926 -23.30 -14.17 16.18
N VAL A 927 -23.67 -14.31 14.92
CA VAL A 927 -24.49 -15.44 14.44
C VAL A 927 -23.67 -16.73 14.32
N SER A 928 -22.38 -16.62 14.01
CA SER A 928 -21.45 -17.75 13.92
C SER A 928 -21.28 -18.50 15.25
N SER A 929 -21.47 -17.82 16.38
CA SER A 929 -21.42 -18.41 17.73
C SER A 929 -22.78 -18.48 18.44
N GLY A 930 -23.84 -17.96 17.80
CA GLY A 930 -25.19 -17.90 18.36
C GLY A 930 -25.95 -19.22 18.28
N SER A 931 -26.77 -19.50 19.28
CA SER A 931 -27.58 -20.74 19.34
C SER A 931 -28.71 -20.82 18.30
N PHE A 932 -28.98 -19.73 17.58
CA PHE A 932 -30.08 -19.61 16.61
C PHE A 932 -29.62 -19.57 15.16
N SER A 933 -28.38 -19.99 14.88
CA SER A 933 -27.76 -19.91 13.56
C SER A 933 -28.60 -20.59 12.45
N GLU A 934 -29.18 -21.77 12.72
CA GLU A 934 -29.99 -22.50 11.75
C GLU A 934 -31.37 -21.86 11.51
N GLU A 935 -31.98 -21.29 12.53
CA GLU A 935 -33.22 -20.52 12.41
C GLU A 935 -33.00 -19.25 11.59
N ILE A 936 -31.90 -18.53 11.86
CA ILE A 936 -31.51 -17.34 11.09
C ILE A 936 -31.28 -17.72 9.63
N LYS A 937 -30.54 -18.81 9.37
CA LYS A 937 -30.32 -19.33 8.01
C LYS A 937 -31.63 -19.57 7.26
N LYS A 938 -32.62 -20.19 7.90
CA LYS A 938 -33.95 -20.43 7.29
C LYS A 938 -34.70 -19.14 6.99
N LEU A 939 -34.66 -18.17 7.91
CA LEU A 939 -35.29 -16.86 7.73
C LEU A 939 -34.70 -16.12 6.52
N ILE A 940 -33.37 -16.07 6.43
CA ILE A 940 -32.69 -15.31 5.37
C ILE A 940 -32.66 -16.03 4.02
N ALA A 941 -32.92 -17.35 3.98
CA ALA A 941 -33.01 -18.10 2.72
C ALA A 941 -34.13 -17.60 1.78
N SER A 942 -35.11 -16.87 2.31
CA SER A 942 -36.21 -16.26 1.56
C SER A 942 -35.91 -14.83 1.06
N VAL A 943 -34.75 -14.26 1.42
CA VAL A 943 -34.35 -12.90 1.06
C VAL A 943 -33.90 -12.87 -0.40
N GLY A 944 -34.53 -12.03 -1.21
CA GLY A 944 -34.06 -11.75 -2.58
C GLY A 944 -32.69 -11.08 -2.61
N THR A 945 -32.01 -11.12 -3.75
CA THR A 945 -30.61 -10.69 -3.91
C THR A 945 -30.34 -9.21 -3.68
N ASP A 946 -31.36 -8.36 -3.57
CA ASP A 946 -31.21 -6.90 -3.67
C ASP A 946 -31.16 -6.17 -2.31
N ALA A 947 -31.36 -6.89 -1.20
CA ALA A 947 -31.30 -6.30 0.13
C ALA A 947 -29.86 -6.04 0.59
N LYS A 948 -29.63 -4.91 1.27
CA LYS A 948 -28.38 -4.63 1.97
C LYS A 948 -28.32 -5.47 3.24
N VAL A 949 -27.18 -6.09 3.50
CA VAL A 949 -26.96 -6.95 4.66
C VAL A 949 -26.08 -6.24 5.67
N VAL A 950 -26.55 -6.08 6.89
CA VAL A 950 -25.83 -5.46 7.99
C VAL A 950 -25.44 -6.54 8.99
N LEU A 951 -24.15 -6.70 9.24
CA LEU A 951 -23.66 -7.44 10.39
C LEU A 951 -23.93 -6.58 11.64
N ASP A 952 -24.97 -6.95 12.37
CA ASP A 952 -25.51 -6.20 13.52
C ASP A 952 -25.22 -6.89 14.85
N GLY A 953 -24.15 -7.69 14.89
CA GLY A 953 -23.64 -8.32 16.09
C GLY A 953 -22.81 -7.37 16.97
N CYS A 954 -22.88 -7.58 18.28
CA CYS A 954 -22.00 -7.00 19.28
C CYS A 954 -20.68 -7.79 19.31
N TYR A 955 -19.77 -7.47 18.40
CA TYR A 955 -18.47 -8.14 18.28
C TYR A 955 -17.47 -7.66 19.33
N LYS A 956 -16.70 -8.60 19.91
CA LYS A 956 -15.62 -8.27 20.85
C LYS A 956 -14.30 -7.95 20.15
N ASN A 957 -14.10 -8.47 18.94
CA ASN A 957 -12.89 -8.34 18.14
C ASN A 957 -13.17 -8.69 16.67
N GLN A 958 -12.20 -8.43 15.81
CA GLN A 958 -12.29 -8.67 14.36
C GLN A 958 -12.37 -10.16 13.99
N ASP A 959 -11.93 -11.10 14.83
CA ASP A 959 -12.07 -12.54 14.54
C ASP A 959 -13.55 -12.98 14.64
N GLU A 960 -14.31 -12.42 15.59
CA GLU A 960 -15.76 -12.65 15.66
C GLU A 960 -16.49 -12.01 14.45
N GLU A 961 -16.06 -10.82 14.03
CA GLU A 961 -16.55 -10.16 12.80
C GLU A 961 -16.30 -11.05 11.56
N TYR A 962 -15.07 -11.56 11.42
CA TYR A 962 -14.67 -12.43 10.31
C TYR A 962 -15.42 -13.76 10.29
N ALA A 963 -15.70 -14.34 11.46
CA ALA A 963 -16.51 -15.56 11.56
C ALA A 963 -17.93 -15.35 11.02
N ASP A 964 -18.55 -14.20 11.30
CA ASP A 964 -19.86 -13.85 10.75
C ASP A 964 -19.81 -13.54 9.25
N ILE A 965 -18.76 -12.87 8.76
CA ILE A 965 -18.53 -12.67 7.32
C ILE A 965 -18.51 -14.04 6.61
N LYS A 966 -17.73 -15.00 7.13
CA LYS A 966 -17.69 -16.37 6.57
C LYS A 966 -19.06 -17.04 6.62
N TRP A 967 -19.75 -16.93 7.75
CA TRP A 967 -21.07 -17.52 7.91
C TRP A 967 -22.05 -16.99 6.86
N VAL A 968 -22.14 -15.67 6.69
CA VAL A 968 -22.98 -15.03 5.67
C VAL A 968 -22.58 -15.49 4.27
N ASN A 969 -21.28 -15.46 3.95
CA ASN A 969 -20.75 -15.87 2.65
C ASN A 969 -21.07 -17.33 2.28
N THR A 970 -21.22 -18.22 3.26
CA THR A 970 -21.65 -19.62 3.01
C THR A 970 -23.14 -19.77 2.74
N GLN A 971 -23.98 -18.82 3.16
CA GLN A 971 -25.42 -18.85 2.87
C GLN A 971 -25.72 -18.27 1.48
N THR A 972 -24.93 -17.28 1.07
CA THR A 972 -25.01 -16.58 -0.21
C THR A 972 -24.53 -17.43 -1.40
N LEU A 973 -23.45 -18.21 -1.23
CA LEU A 973 -22.92 -19.11 -2.27
C LEU A 973 -23.87 -20.26 -2.67
N ASN A 974 -24.87 -20.58 -1.84
CA ASN A 974 -25.92 -21.57 -2.18
C ASN A 974 -27.24 -20.93 -2.64
N SER A 975 -27.34 -19.60 -2.66
CA SER A 975 -28.57 -18.86 -3.02
C SER A 975 -28.37 -17.80 -4.12
N GLY A 976 -27.17 -17.63 -4.66
CA GLY A 976 -26.91 -16.75 -5.82
C GLY A 976 -26.80 -15.28 -5.42
N PHE A 977 -25.88 -14.97 -4.52
CA PHE A 977 -25.60 -13.62 -3.98
C PHE A 977 -24.29 -13.06 -4.49
#